data_AF-A0A2E4ZYP7-F1
#
_entry.id   AF-A0A2E4ZYP7-F1
#
_cell.length_a   1.000
_cell.length_b   1.000
_cell.length_c   1.000
_cell.angle_alpha   90.00
_cell.angle_beta   90.00
_cell.angle_gamma   90.00
#
_symmetry.space_group_name_H-M   'P 1'
#
loop_
_entity.id
_entity.type
_entity.pdbx_description
1 polymer ?
#
loop_
_entity_poly.entity_id
_entity_poly.type
_entity_poly.pdbx_seq_one_letter_code
_entity_poly.pdbx_strand_id
1 'polypeptide(L)'
;MFLACAILFLLSSHSGYAQKTVLFNWETWWWEATAEPAAPLNLKDKALNDLKSGVAGDQKDGDLIQLGYFGDATTLAPTATKNNPFKGTFLNLTGVTTIGDSLNNSGYPDGEFYFETDFTENDDTAKHYTGASGAYTEEVTGLANKLTALETAVANFSNPGDDDAGGYLAIRFFDSDTQANGGGAGALGNTDLTTMYNTVTDVSGTGGGSNRWLWVAMNDSGSQVNHVALYDDDADPNNALRTDLLWEFDNSVYDGDATVDANTILPSPTALTLEPGATTITYIAPDANLGTGAFSNDGDFVVSNLDLTTGTPSIDTGDKTGLSMIINTADGHTAEVSAGALGGDDLGLIKVGAGTQQLRIATTTGGAIKVRQGTLVLGKNSGGTIFTDDTVRDINSYIDISRMGASDTATLHINPTTDGSTPGTAGTEWARFITGTDATAALTFSDLNGHELQLGLDGTEDLNGDSTTEKFQTFAGTVNVPGTASNKATINVTELNGWQKVGAIAGNGDLEKKGSGILEVTGASGSFGGNVILDGGTLGVGHANALGGQGIGSNNFKKGKLSVASGVTFADAVNTTGASGKTMIGGAGTYNNAIVLDDAAGAHTFHELDPGMAASVSLSNQNSGYQVVQNPENTIGSFTAAGLTWNAGGIFNWEIKDFDDSDQNQAGTNWDLFNFTGGTALDLSVTGRKIRILGITPTAYSGGAVDPRHGTADGEMGIPENWDFTAREFKFMTGTFSNTDPLGNGGYFDSTYFDIDTSQFSWLTRDWNGVWKVRHNSGALYLTYMAVPEPSTYVMVVGALFLPVWNFFRRRRSRRKEEE
;
A
#
# COMPACT_ATOMS: atom_id res chain seq x y z
N MET A 1 62.41 -11.36 72.81
CA MET A 1 62.35 -12.77 72.39
C MET A 1 61.25 -12.87 71.33
N PHE A 2 61.67 -12.70 70.07
CA PHE A 2 61.41 -13.56 68.92
C PHE A 2 60.02 -13.37 68.26
N LEU A 3 59.90 -12.60 67.17
CA LEU A 3 60.23 -12.94 65.75
C LEU A 3 58.94 -13.43 65.05
N ALA A 4 58.20 -12.60 64.32
CA ALA A 4 58.42 -12.14 62.94
C ALA A 4 58.14 -13.21 61.86
N CYS A 5 57.19 -12.91 60.96
CA CYS A 5 57.20 -13.21 59.51
C CYS A 5 55.95 -12.53 58.90
N ALA A 6 56.08 -11.37 58.25
CA ALA A 6 56.46 -11.15 56.84
C ALA A 6 55.24 -11.17 55.89
N ILE A 7 54.79 -9.99 55.46
CA ILE A 7 54.94 -9.43 54.09
C ILE A 7 53.87 -9.95 53.12
N LEU A 8 52.91 -9.09 52.76
CA LEU A 8 52.68 -8.75 51.35
C LEU A 8 51.99 -7.38 51.22
N PHE A 9 52.57 -6.55 50.36
CA PHE A 9 52.15 -5.21 49.95
C PHE A 9 50.71 -5.18 49.42
N LEU A 10 49.89 -4.25 49.94
CA LEU A 10 48.78 -3.63 49.21
C LEU A 10 48.75 -2.14 49.58
N LEU A 11 49.82 -1.43 49.22
CA LEU A 11 49.68 -0.02 48.84
C LEU A 11 48.94 -0.08 47.50
N SER A 12 47.62 0.07 47.52
CA SER A 12 46.88 0.46 46.33
C SER A 12 47.52 1.76 45.86
N SER A 13 48.15 1.71 44.70
CA SER A 13 48.47 2.89 43.91
C SER A 13 47.23 3.78 43.88
N HIS A 14 47.23 4.86 44.67
CA HIS A 14 46.43 6.03 44.36
C HIS A 14 47.07 6.64 43.09
N SER A 15 46.80 6.01 41.95
CA SER A 15 46.74 6.73 40.69
C SER A 15 45.63 7.76 40.89
N GLY A 16 45.98 9.05 40.92
CA GLY A 16 44.99 10.10 40.79
C GLY A 16 44.24 9.85 39.49
N TYR A 17 43.01 9.36 39.59
CA TYR A 17 42.09 9.36 38.47
C TYR A 17 41.85 10.84 38.16
N ALA A 18 42.32 11.29 37.00
CA ALA A 18 41.79 12.52 36.44
C ALA A 18 40.29 12.31 36.31
N GLN A 19 39.49 13.21 36.89
CA GLN A 19 38.04 13.13 36.77
C GLN A 19 37.71 13.38 35.30
N LYS A 20 36.99 12.46 34.66
CA LYS A 20 36.60 12.63 33.26
C LYS A 20 35.57 13.73 33.13
N THR A 21 35.77 14.62 32.17
CA THR A 21 34.86 15.73 31.89
C THR A 21 34.58 15.84 30.39
N VAL A 22 33.47 16.49 30.06
CA VAL A 22 33.12 16.93 28.70
C VAL A 22 32.50 18.32 28.77
N LEU A 23 32.80 19.15 27.78
CA LEU A 23 32.32 20.52 27.68
C LEU A 23 31.42 20.65 26.45
N PHE A 24 30.25 21.26 26.63
CA PHE A 24 29.36 21.60 25.54
C PHE A 24 29.18 23.11 25.45
N ASN A 25 29.40 23.65 24.26
CA ASN A 25 29.01 25.00 23.90
C ASN A 25 27.69 24.91 23.17
N TRP A 26 26.66 25.56 23.69
CA TRP A 26 25.34 25.62 23.10
C TRP A 26 24.93 27.08 22.98
N GLU A 27 24.78 27.52 21.73
CA GLU A 27 24.77 28.92 21.36
C GLU A 27 23.84 29.14 20.16
N THR A 28 23.33 30.37 20.02
CA THR A 28 22.67 30.74 18.77
C THR A 28 23.69 30.74 17.63
N TRP A 29 24.74 31.57 17.72
CA TRP A 29 25.80 31.70 16.72
C TRP A 29 27.19 31.66 17.37
N TRP A 30 28.21 31.28 16.60
CA TRP A 30 29.57 31.09 17.12
C TRP A 30 30.22 32.43 17.52
N TRP A 31 30.53 32.59 18.81
CA TRP A 31 31.07 33.84 19.36
C TRP A 31 32.45 34.27 18.81
N GLU A 32 33.21 33.36 18.17
CA GLU A 32 34.46 33.69 17.47
C GLU A 32 34.24 34.16 16.02
N ALA A 33 33.01 34.06 15.51
CA ALA A 33 32.67 34.51 14.17
C ALA A 33 32.84 36.03 14.03
N THR A 34 33.44 36.44 12.92
CA THR A 34 33.86 37.85 12.72
C THR A 34 32.70 38.83 12.44
N ALA A 35 31.46 38.37 12.36
CA ALA A 35 30.27 39.19 12.11
C ALA A 35 29.00 38.59 12.75
N GLU A 36 28.15 39.44 13.32
CA GLU A 36 26.79 39.10 13.75
C GLU A 36 25.96 38.56 12.56
N PRO A 37 25.05 37.61 12.77
CA PRO A 37 24.15 37.11 11.72
C PRO A 37 23.37 38.24 11.04
N ALA A 38 23.25 38.18 9.71
CA ALA A 38 22.53 39.20 8.93
C ALA A 38 21.01 39.23 9.20
N ALA A 39 20.47 38.16 9.78
CA ALA A 39 19.10 38.03 10.24
C ALA A 39 19.08 37.36 11.62
N PRO A 40 18.66 38.05 12.70
CA PRO A 40 18.59 37.46 14.04
C PRO A 40 17.54 36.35 14.11
N LEU A 41 17.82 35.34 14.95
CA LEU A 41 16.92 34.23 15.19
C LEU A 41 15.82 34.68 16.13
N ASN A 42 14.69 35.02 15.54
CA ASN A 42 13.51 35.43 16.27
C ASN A 42 12.71 34.19 16.68
N LEU A 43 13.19 33.46 17.70
CA LEU A 43 12.38 32.42 18.34
C LEU A 43 11.13 33.10 18.92
N LYS A 44 9.94 32.67 18.52
CA LYS A 44 8.69 33.35 18.88
C LYS A 44 7.91 32.61 19.98
N ASP A 45 7.23 33.40 20.82
CA ASP A 45 6.16 32.95 21.70
C ASP A 45 4.85 32.70 20.90
N LYS A 46 3.78 32.22 21.57
CA LYS A 46 2.45 32.04 20.93
C LYS A 46 1.83 33.33 20.36
N ALA A 47 2.22 34.48 20.91
CA ALA A 47 1.70 35.78 20.56
C ALA A 47 2.54 36.48 19.48
N LEU A 48 3.51 35.76 18.88
CA LEU A 48 4.42 36.23 17.84
C LEU A 48 5.48 37.22 18.32
N ASN A 49 5.69 37.34 19.63
CA ASN A 49 6.78 38.12 20.21
C ASN A 49 8.04 37.27 20.29
N ASP A 50 9.21 37.90 20.19
CA ASP A 50 10.48 37.20 20.41
C ASP A 50 10.59 36.71 21.85
N LEU A 51 11.12 35.49 22.04
CA LEU A 51 11.48 34.95 23.35
C LEU A 51 12.38 35.95 24.06
N LYS A 52 11.99 36.32 25.27
CA LYS A 52 12.57 37.45 25.98
C LYS A 52 13.88 37.06 26.66
N SER A 53 14.89 37.91 26.46
CA SER A 53 16.15 37.82 27.22
C SER A 53 16.02 38.34 28.66
N GLY A 54 14.82 38.81 29.03
CA GLY A 54 14.53 39.40 30.33
C GLY A 54 14.76 40.92 30.35
N VAL A 55 14.61 41.53 31.51
CA VAL A 55 14.84 42.96 31.72
C VAL A 55 16.31 43.19 32.08
N ALA A 56 16.95 44.12 31.38
CA ALA A 56 18.36 44.46 31.65
C ALA A 56 18.59 44.84 33.12
N GLY A 57 19.37 44.02 33.83
CA GLY A 57 19.76 44.22 35.23
C GLY A 57 18.99 43.38 36.24
N ASP A 58 17.92 42.71 35.82
CA ASP A 58 17.23 41.69 36.61
C ASP A 58 17.85 40.30 36.35
N GLN A 59 17.82 39.44 37.38
CA GLN A 59 18.39 38.09 37.29
C GLN A 59 17.29 37.09 36.99
N LYS A 60 17.53 36.22 36.03
CA LYS A 60 16.68 35.04 35.75
C LYS A 60 15.21 35.39 35.49
N ASP A 61 14.98 36.43 34.70
CA ASP A 61 13.65 36.89 34.30
C ASP A 61 13.39 36.79 32.78
N GLY A 62 14.30 36.16 32.03
CA GLY A 62 14.05 35.77 30.64
C GLY A 62 13.25 34.49 30.51
N ASP A 63 12.91 34.14 29.27
CA ASP A 63 12.35 32.84 28.90
C ASP A 63 13.36 31.71 29.14
N LEU A 64 12.88 30.47 29.24
CA LEU A 64 13.73 29.38 29.73
C LEU A 64 14.27 28.48 28.62
N ILE A 65 15.40 27.86 28.90
CA ILE A 65 16.12 26.97 27.99
C ILE A 65 16.80 25.84 28.78
N GLN A 66 16.90 24.65 28.17
CA GLN A 66 17.45 23.45 28.79
C GLN A 66 18.14 22.54 27.77
N LEU A 67 19.26 21.93 28.14
CA LEU A 67 19.95 20.93 27.34
C LEU A 67 19.55 19.53 27.81
N GLY A 68 19.34 18.61 26.86
CA GLY A 68 18.97 17.23 27.15
C GLY A 68 19.15 16.30 25.96
N TYR A 69 18.57 15.12 26.07
CA TYR A 69 18.47 14.12 25.00
C TYR A 69 17.18 13.33 25.16
N PHE A 70 16.74 12.63 24.11
CA PHE A 70 15.58 11.73 24.22
C PHE A 70 16.02 10.31 24.54
N GLY A 71 15.45 9.75 25.61
CA GLY A 71 15.74 8.41 26.09
C GLY A 71 14.54 7.73 26.73
N ASP A 72 14.72 6.47 27.09
CA ASP A 72 13.73 5.72 27.84
C ASP A 72 13.69 6.21 29.30
N ALA A 73 12.51 6.57 29.81
CA ALA A 73 12.37 7.14 31.15
C ALA A 73 12.81 6.22 32.30
N THR A 74 12.93 4.91 32.06
CA THR A 74 13.29 3.91 33.08
C THR A 74 14.74 3.47 33.00
N THR A 75 15.23 3.22 31.79
CA THR A 75 16.60 2.75 31.56
C THR A 75 17.58 3.89 31.31
N LEU A 76 17.06 5.10 31.01
CA LEU A 76 17.80 6.31 30.63
C LEU A 76 18.61 6.17 29.34
N ALA A 77 18.51 5.03 28.66
CA ALA A 77 19.20 4.78 27.40
C ALA A 77 18.67 5.73 26.32
N PRO A 78 19.53 6.35 25.51
CA PRO A 78 19.10 7.14 24.36
C PRO A 78 18.21 6.33 23.43
N THR A 79 17.18 6.98 22.91
CA THR A 79 16.21 6.36 21.99
C THR A 79 16.06 7.14 20.69
N ALA A 80 16.45 8.41 20.64
CA ALA A 80 16.50 9.22 19.41
C ALA A 80 17.43 8.60 18.37
N THR A 81 16.96 8.48 17.13
CA THR A 81 17.74 7.99 15.97
C THR A 81 17.68 9.00 14.83
N LYS A 82 18.43 8.76 13.74
CA LYS A 82 18.40 9.64 12.56
C LYS A 82 17.00 9.75 11.95
N ASN A 83 16.26 8.65 11.89
CA ASN A 83 14.89 8.62 11.34
C ASN A 83 13.82 8.98 12.37
N ASN A 84 14.16 8.99 13.66
CA ASN A 84 13.23 9.30 14.75
C ASN A 84 13.92 10.16 15.82
N PRO A 85 14.21 11.43 15.50
CA PRO A 85 15.11 12.31 16.26
C PRO A 85 14.60 12.69 17.66
N PHE A 86 13.29 12.55 17.90
CA PHE A 86 12.62 12.90 19.16
C PHE A 86 12.01 11.68 19.85
N LYS A 87 12.43 10.46 19.49
CA LYS A 87 11.91 9.23 20.09
C LYS A 87 12.28 9.14 21.56
N GLY A 88 11.30 9.03 22.44
CA GLY A 88 11.47 8.75 23.86
C GLY A 88 10.91 9.86 24.75
N THR A 89 11.38 9.92 26.00
CA THR A 89 11.13 11.02 26.91
C THR A 89 12.34 11.94 26.90
N PHE A 90 12.13 13.25 26.92
CA PHE A 90 13.22 14.20 27.09
C PHE A 90 13.82 14.06 28.49
N LEU A 91 15.09 13.65 28.54
CA LEU A 91 15.88 13.51 29.74
C LEU A 91 16.81 14.71 29.82
N ASN A 92 16.57 15.56 30.81
CA ASN A 92 17.34 16.77 31.00
C ASN A 92 18.75 16.49 31.50
N LEU A 93 19.74 17.14 30.89
CA LEU A 93 21.14 17.16 31.33
C LEU A 93 21.43 18.39 32.17
N THR A 94 20.72 19.49 31.92
CA THR A 94 20.78 20.71 32.72
C THR A 94 19.46 20.90 33.46
N GLY A 95 19.45 21.72 34.50
CA GLY A 95 18.28 22.43 34.95
C GLY A 95 17.83 23.44 33.90
N VAL A 96 16.76 24.15 34.24
CA VAL A 96 16.13 25.13 33.38
C VAL A 96 16.79 26.48 33.66
N THR A 97 17.47 27.05 32.66
CA THR A 97 18.17 28.35 32.76
C THR A 97 17.45 29.40 31.92
N THR A 98 17.74 30.69 32.11
CA THR A 98 17.10 31.78 31.36
C THR A 98 17.92 32.21 30.16
N ILE A 99 17.26 32.39 29.02
CA ILE A 99 17.76 33.10 27.84
C ILE A 99 18.17 34.51 28.30
N GLY A 100 19.36 34.96 27.91
CA GLY A 100 19.80 36.35 28.13
C GLY A 100 20.40 36.72 29.49
N ASP A 101 20.63 35.79 30.43
CA ASP A 101 21.07 36.08 31.81
C ASP A 101 22.24 37.09 31.88
N SER A 102 21.91 38.34 32.17
CA SER A 102 22.79 39.50 32.16
C SER A 102 23.03 39.97 33.59
N LEU A 103 24.13 39.52 34.20
CA LEU A 103 24.51 40.03 35.51
C LEU A 103 25.10 41.46 35.48
N ASN A 104 25.47 42.00 34.30
CA ASN A 104 26.22 43.28 34.20
C ASN A 104 25.92 44.13 32.94
N ASN A 105 24.67 44.20 32.46
CA ASN A 105 24.30 44.98 31.26
C ASN A 105 24.97 44.49 29.95
N SER A 106 25.48 43.26 29.92
CA SER A 106 26.16 42.62 28.79
C SER A 106 25.48 41.31 28.40
N GLY A 107 24.15 41.32 28.33
CA GLY A 107 23.34 40.17 27.92
C GLY A 107 23.18 40.05 26.42
N TYR A 108 22.66 38.90 26.00
CA TYR A 108 22.29 38.65 24.61
C TYR A 108 20.92 39.30 24.30
N PRO A 109 20.67 39.75 23.05
CA PRO A 109 19.36 40.20 22.60
C PRO A 109 18.23 39.18 22.80
N ASP A 110 16.97 39.62 22.70
CA ASP A 110 15.81 38.71 22.62
C ASP A 110 16.07 37.64 21.54
N GLY A 111 15.79 36.38 21.86
CA GLY A 111 16.02 35.23 20.98
C GLY A 111 17.46 34.69 20.94
N GLU A 112 18.44 35.32 21.60
CA GLU A 112 19.86 34.91 21.57
C GLU A 112 20.39 34.37 22.91
N PHE A 113 21.32 33.40 22.83
CA PHE A 113 21.94 32.79 24.01
C PHE A 113 23.33 32.20 23.71
N TYR A 114 24.14 32.09 24.76
CA TYR A 114 25.40 31.32 24.78
C TYR A 114 25.58 30.73 26.17
N PHE A 115 25.82 29.42 26.21
CA PHE A 115 26.18 28.71 27.41
C PHE A 115 27.33 27.75 27.11
N GLU A 116 28.27 27.70 28.04
CA GLU A 116 29.30 26.66 28.09
C GLU A 116 29.00 25.80 29.33
N THR A 117 28.78 24.49 29.15
CA THR A 117 28.39 23.58 30.23
C THR A 117 29.38 22.44 30.37
N ASP A 118 29.97 22.34 31.56
CA ASP A 118 30.83 21.24 31.99
C ASP A 118 29.99 20.12 32.63
N PHE A 119 30.13 18.91 32.09
CA PHE A 119 29.66 17.68 32.72
C PHE A 119 30.83 16.87 33.24
N THR A 120 30.65 16.30 34.42
CA THR A 120 31.67 15.54 35.11
C THR A 120 31.18 14.13 35.41
N GLU A 121 32.00 13.12 35.12
CA GLU A 121 31.63 11.72 35.31
C GLU A 121 31.29 11.43 36.78
N ASN A 122 30.18 10.71 37.00
CA ASN A 122 29.63 10.38 38.32
C ASN A 122 29.28 11.59 39.21
N ASP A 123 29.08 12.76 38.61
CA ASP A 123 28.60 13.96 39.28
C ASP A 123 27.13 14.21 38.93
N ASP A 124 26.34 14.60 39.93
CA ASP A 124 24.94 15.00 39.74
C ASP A 124 24.83 16.52 39.49
N THR A 125 25.95 17.21 39.28
CA THR A 125 25.98 18.64 39.01
C THR A 125 26.40 18.98 37.58
N ALA A 126 25.70 19.94 36.98
CA ALA A 126 26.09 20.59 35.74
C ALA A 126 26.65 21.98 36.07
N LYS A 127 27.78 22.33 35.46
CA LYS A 127 28.44 23.62 35.72
C LYS A 127 28.39 24.48 34.48
N HIS A 128 27.78 25.64 34.60
CA HIS A 128 27.54 26.58 33.51
C HIS A 128 28.49 27.76 33.57
N TYR A 129 28.98 28.18 32.42
CA TYR A 129 29.72 29.41 32.20
C TYR A 129 28.92 30.23 31.19
N THR A 130 28.52 31.43 31.61
CA THR A 130 27.83 32.40 30.75
C THR A 130 28.83 33.50 30.43
N GLY A 131 28.91 33.97 29.19
CA GLY A 131 29.96 34.92 28.74
C GLY A 131 30.06 36.22 29.56
N ALA A 132 28.98 36.62 30.24
CA ALA A 132 28.87 37.84 31.03
C ALA A 132 29.04 37.67 32.54
N SER A 133 28.95 36.44 33.05
CA SER A 133 28.79 36.18 34.46
C SER A 133 29.43 34.86 34.87
N GLY A 134 30.32 34.92 35.86
CA GLY A 134 31.15 33.79 36.26
C GLY A 134 30.38 32.50 36.52
N ALA A 135 31.10 31.38 36.54
CA ALA A 135 30.50 30.05 36.56
C ALA A 135 29.49 29.84 37.71
N TYR A 136 28.36 29.21 37.40
CA TYR A 136 27.41 28.70 38.40
C TYR A 136 27.24 27.19 38.27
N THR A 137 26.85 26.53 39.35
CA THR A 137 26.65 25.08 39.41
C THR A 137 25.24 24.78 39.86
N GLU A 138 24.61 23.82 39.21
CA GLU A 138 23.27 23.35 39.54
C GLU A 138 23.26 21.83 39.77
N GLU A 139 22.37 21.37 40.64
CA GLU A 139 22.14 19.94 40.89
C GLU A 139 21.01 19.46 39.97
N VAL A 140 21.29 18.44 39.18
CA VAL A 140 20.36 17.85 38.22
C VAL A 140 20.05 16.43 38.67
N THR A 141 18.78 16.17 38.96
CA THR A 141 18.37 14.88 39.51
C THR A 141 18.77 13.71 38.59
N GLY A 142 19.57 12.80 39.14
CA GLY A 142 20.00 11.57 38.48
C GLY A 142 20.92 11.78 37.28
N LEU A 143 21.58 12.93 37.17
CA LEU A 143 22.49 13.26 36.07
C LEU A 143 23.62 12.24 35.94
N ALA A 144 24.22 11.77 37.02
CA ALA A 144 25.28 10.75 36.97
C ALA A 144 24.85 9.47 36.22
N ASN A 145 23.60 9.04 36.43
CA ASN A 145 23.05 7.85 35.76
C ASN A 145 22.76 8.13 34.27
N LYS A 146 22.25 9.32 33.94
CA LYS A 146 22.01 9.74 32.55
C LYS A 146 23.34 9.81 31.76
N LEU A 147 24.37 10.39 32.36
CA LEU A 147 25.73 10.44 31.79
C LEU A 147 26.27 9.03 31.53
N THR A 148 26.08 8.11 32.47
CA THR A 148 26.47 6.69 32.30
C THR A 148 25.76 6.03 31.11
N ALA A 149 24.47 6.32 30.91
CA ALA A 149 23.70 5.79 29.79
C ALA A 149 24.18 6.37 28.44
N LEU A 150 24.51 7.66 28.39
CA LEU A 150 25.09 8.31 27.21
C LEU A 150 26.49 7.78 26.86
N GLU A 151 27.36 7.62 27.85
CA GLU A 151 28.69 6.99 27.66
C GLU A 151 28.57 5.56 27.12
N THR A 152 27.58 4.80 27.61
CA THR A 152 27.30 3.45 27.11
C THR A 152 26.82 3.47 25.66
N ALA A 153 25.95 4.42 25.30
CA ALA A 153 25.45 4.58 23.93
C ALA A 153 26.58 4.92 22.96
N VAL A 154 27.44 5.89 23.31
CA VAL A 154 28.60 6.27 22.49
C VAL A 154 29.60 5.12 22.32
N ALA A 155 29.84 4.33 23.38
CA ALA A 155 30.73 3.16 23.29
C ALA A 155 30.21 2.07 22.33
N ASN A 156 28.90 1.98 22.13
CA ASN A 156 28.25 1.01 21.25
C ASN A 156 27.98 1.57 19.84
N PHE A 157 28.15 2.87 19.63
CA PHE A 157 27.88 3.53 18.35
C PHE A 157 28.93 3.14 17.31
N SER A 158 28.55 2.25 16.40
CA SER A 158 29.51 1.49 15.59
C SER A 158 29.72 2.03 14.16
N ASN A 159 28.81 2.85 13.60
CA ASN A 159 29.01 3.49 12.30
C ASN A 159 28.14 4.75 12.06
N PRO A 160 28.67 5.79 11.36
CA PRO A 160 27.91 7.00 11.01
C PRO A 160 26.73 6.84 10.04
N GLY A 161 26.38 5.64 9.59
CA GLY A 161 25.35 5.38 8.57
C GLY A 161 24.15 4.55 9.04
N ASP A 162 24.20 3.99 10.24
CA ASP A 162 23.13 3.16 10.81
C ASP A 162 22.12 4.05 11.58
N ASP A 163 20.84 3.66 11.59
CA ASP A 163 19.76 4.36 12.31
C ASP A 163 19.78 4.05 13.82
N ASP A 164 20.96 4.23 14.43
CA ASP A 164 21.24 3.88 15.80
C ASP A 164 20.96 5.04 16.77
N ALA A 165 20.63 4.69 18.02
CA ALA A 165 20.41 5.67 19.08
C ALA A 165 21.73 6.14 19.72
N GLY A 166 22.50 6.94 18.98
CA GLY A 166 23.86 7.33 19.36
C GLY A 166 23.98 8.35 20.51
N GLY A 167 22.87 8.79 21.11
CA GLY A 167 22.88 9.86 22.11
C GLY A 167 22.84 11.26 21.49
N TYR A 168 21.88 11.50 20.61
CA TYR A 168 21.66 12.83 20.02
C TYR A 168 21.17 13.81 21.09
N LEU A 169 21.80 14.98 21.14
CA LEU A 169 21.50 16.07 22.04
C LEU A 169 20.44 16.98 21.44
N ALA A 170 19.64 17.57 22.31
CA ALA A 170 18.58 18.49 21.94
C ALA A 170 18.51 19.67 22.91
N ILE A 171 18.13 20.83 22.38
CA ILE A 171 17.90 22.06 23.16
C ILE A 171 16.39 22.27 23.24
N ARG A 172 15.87 22.45 24.46
CA ARG A 172 14.46 22.71 24.72
C ARG A 172 14.27 24.14 25.22
N PHE A 173 13.37 24.88 24.57
CA PHE A 173 12.95 26.23 24.91
C PHE A 173 11.59 26.21 25.59
N PHE A 174 11.39 27.14 26.51
CA PHE A 174 10.17 27.31 27.29
C PHE A 174 9.74 28.77 27.20
N ASP A 175 8.51 29.02 26.77
CA ASP A 175 7.88 30.34 26.89
C ASP A 175 7.34 30.50 28.33
N SER A 176 7.91 31.40 29.13
CA SER A 176 7.48 31.56 30.53
C SER A 176 6.23 32.45 30.70
N ASP A 177 5.73 33.09 29.62
CA ASP A 177 4.74 34.16 29.70
C ASP A 177 3.28 33.66 29.60
N THR A 178 2.67 33.40 30.75
CA THR A 178 1.21 33.18 30.84
C THR A 178 0.41 34.48 31.04
N GLN A 179 1.05 35.65 31.11
CA GLN A 179 0.35 36.93 31.27
C GLN A 179 0.62 37.89 30.11
N ALA A 180 -0.38 38.71 29.76
CA ALA A 180 -0.36 39.58 28.57
C ALA A 180 0.71 40.70 28.56
N ASN A 181 1.70 40.71 29.47
CA ASN A 181 2.65 41.81 29.65
C ASN A 181 4.06 41.36 30.13
N GLY A 182 4.65 40.29 29.59
CA GLY A 182 6.11 40.07 29.67
C GLY A 182 6.63 39.81 31.08
N GLY A 183 5.94 38.96 31.85
CA GLY A 183 6.32 38.67 33.24
C GLY A 183 7.26 37.47 33.32
N GLY A 184 8.56 37.72 33.31
CA GLY A 184 9.60 36.71 33.58
C GLY A 184 9.44 35.96 34.90
N ALA A 185 10.26 34.92 35.10
CA ALA A 185 10.25 33.92 36.18
C ALA A 185 10.43 34.45 37.63
N GLY A 186 10.16 35.73 37.91
CA GLY A 186 10.26 36.37 39.23
C GLY A 186 9.34 35.81 40.32
N ALA A 187 8.55 34.77 40.06
CA ALA A 187 7.75 34.08 41.08
C ALA A 187 7.53 32.58 40.85
N LEU A 188 8.08 31.97 39.80
CA LEU A 188 7.87 30.56 39.52
C LEU A 188 9.03 29.77 40.14
N GLY A 189 8.79 29.25 41.34
CA GLY A 189 9.54 28.10 41.81
C GLY A 189 9.48 26.99 40.74
N ASN A 190 10.49 26.12 40.75
CA ASN A 190 10.76 24.99 39.85
C ASN A 190 9.60 23.97 39.60
N THR A 191 8.34 24.32 39.85
CA THR A 191 7.19 23.42 39.84
C THR A 191 6.15 23.73 38.76
N ASP A 192 6.18 24.90 38.12
CA ASP A 192 5.18 25.33 37.13
C ASP A 192 5.78 25.40 35.71
N LEU A 193 6.47 24.35 35.29
CA LEU A 193 6.99 24.18 33.91
C LEU A 193 5.87 23.85 32.91
N THR A 194 4.69 24.48 33.00
CA THR A 194 3.49 24.09 32.24
C THR A 194 3.36 24.76 30.86
N THR A 195 4.48 25.05 30.20
CA THR A 195 4.52 25.94 29.03
C THR A 195 4.81 25.19 27.73
N MET A 196 4.53 25.80 26.58
CA MET A 196 4.81 25.18 25.27
C MET A 196 6.31 24.99 25.11
N TYR A 197 6.72 23.83 24.59
CA TYR A 197 8.13 23.56 24.34
C TYR A 197 8.43 23.51 22.85
N ASN A 198 9.43 24.28 22.44
CA ASN A 198 10.12 24.05 21.18
C ASN A 198 11.39 23.27 21.52
N THR A 199 11.58 22.09 20.93
CA THR A 199 12.83 21.33 21.07
C THR A 199 13.52 21.27 19.71
N VAL A 200 14.82 21.57 19.66
CA VAL A 200 15.62 21.50 18.43
C VAL A 200 16.72 20.46 18.60
N THR A 201 17.04 19.75 17.53
CA THR A 201 18.12 18.75 17.48
C THR A 201 18.75 18.69 16.10
N ASP A 202 19.97 18.17 15.99
CA ASP A 202 20.61 17.82 14.72
C ASP A 202 21.13 16.38 14.74
N VAL A 203 20.60 15.57 13.82
CA VAL A 203 20.96 14.15 13.65
C VAL A 203 21.66 13.87 12.31
N SER A 204 21.73 14.85 11.40
CA SER A 204 22.19 14.67 10.02
C SER A 204 23.62 15.18 9.80
N GLY A 205 23.98 16.32 10.40
CA GLY A 205 25.32 16.94 10.32
C GLY A 205 25.77 17.19 8.88
N THR A 206 24.89 17.72 8.04
CA THR A 206 25.12 17.88 6.58
C THR A 206 25.53 19.30 6.16
N GLY A 207 25.56 20.26 7.09
CA GLY A 207 26.12 21.60 6.82
C GLY A 207 27.64 21.54 6.61
N GLY A 208 28.18 22.50 5.86
CA GLY A 208 29.63 22.61 5.63
C GLY A 208 30.35 22.70 6.97
N GLY A 209 31.11 21.68 7.34
CA GLY A 209 31.86 21.65 8.61
C GLY A 209 31.06 21.30 9.87
N SER A 210 29.74 21.17 9.82
CA SER A 210 28.89 21.00 11.02
C SER A 210 28.83 19.54 11.50
N ASN A 211 29.25 19.29 12.75
CA ASN A 211 29.08 17.97 13.38
C ASN A 211 27.64 17.79 13.89
N ARG A 212 27.10 16.57 13.72
CA ARG A 212 25.87 16.12 14.40
C ARG A 212 25.93 16.45 15.88
N TRP A 213 24.81 16.83 16.48
CA TRP A 213 24.72 17.07 17.93
C TRP A 213 24.72 15.74 18.67
N LEU A 214 25.87 15.09 18.76
CA LEU A 214 26.05 13.79 19.40
C LEU A 214 26.76 13.97 20.75
N TRP A 215 26.37 13.16 21.73
CA TRP A 215 27.20 13.00 22.92
C TRP A 215 28.60 12.53 22.52
N VAL A 216 29.61 13.07 23.19
CA VAL A 216 31.01 12.71 22.96
C VAL A 216 31.57 12.10 24.22
N ALA A 217 32.30 11.00 24.09
CA ALA A 217 32.83 10.26 25.23
C ALA A 217 33.72 11.17 26.11
N MET A 218 33.45 11.15 27.41
CA MET A 218 34.27 11.89 28.38
C MET A 218 35.71 11.35 28.42
N ASN A 219 36.69 12.23 28.67
CA ASN A 219 38.11 11.85 28.61
C ASN A 219 38.93 12.35 29.82
N ASP A 220 40.11 11.74 30.02
CA ASP A 220 41.02 12.01 31.15
C ASP A 220 41.98 13.21 30.91
N SER A 221 41.95 13.84 29.73
CA SER A 221 43.05 14.66 29.18
C SER A 221 42.70 16.15 28.92
N GLY A 222 41.50 16.59 29.30
CA GLY A 222 41.00 17.96 29.11
C GLY A 222 39.70 17.97 28.32
N SER A 223 38.82 18.95 28.60
CA SER A 223 37.50 19.06 27.99
C SER A 223 37.57 19.01 26.47
N GLN A 224 36.97 17.97 25.88
CA GLN A 224 36.55 18.03 24.48
C GLN A 224 35.37 18.98 24.41
N VAL A 225 35.49 19.97 23.53
CA VAL A 225 34.44 20.95 23.26
C VAL A 225 33.61 20.40 22.11
N ASN A 226 32.33 20.17 22.34
CA ASN A 226 31.38 19.94 21.27
C ASN A 226 30.45 21.15 21.15
N HIS A 227 30.14 21.52 19.90
CA HIS A 227 29.36 22.71 19.59
C HIS A 227 27.94 22.32 19.14
N VAL A 228 26.97 22.98 19.74
CA VAL A 228 25.54 22.83 19.51
C VAL A 228 25.02 24.21 19.11
N ALA A 229 25.20 24.55 17.83
CA ALA A 229 24.89 25.88 17.29
C ALA A 229 23.71 25.83 16.32
N LEU A 230 22.87 26.87 16.36
CA LEU A 230 21.71 27.03 15.46
C LEU A 230 22.08 27.62 14.10
N TYR A 231 23.18 28.37 14.02
CA TYR A 231 23.72 28.93 12.78
C TYR A 231 24.89 28.10 12.26
N ASP A 232 25.17 28.20 10.95
CA ASP A 232 26.31 27.52 10.34
C ASP A 232 27.63 28.07 10.91
N ASP A 233 28.59 27.17 11.09
CA ASP A 233 29.91 27.37 11.71
C ASP A 233 30.97 27.75 10.66
N ASP A 234 30.71 27.44 9.39
CA ASP A 234 31.63 27.75 8.29
C ASP A 234 31.68 29.27 8.04
N ALA A 235 32.84 29.75 7.57
CA ALA A 235 33.16 31.15 7.27
C ALA A 235 32.31 31.81 6.16
N ASP A 236 31.05 31.42 6.01
CA ASP A 236 30.05 32.10 5.20
C ASP A 236 29.79 33.49 5.80
N PRO A 237 30.05 34.57 5.04
CA PRO A 237 29.81 35.94 5.50
C PRO A 237 28.35 36.25 5.85
N ASN A 238 27.41 35.34 5.63
CA ASN A 238 26.00 35.53 5.92
C ASN A 238 25.51 34.91 7.24
N ASN A 239 26.28 34.02 7.90
CA ASN A 239 25.85 33.25 9.08
C ASN A 239 24.37 32.83 8.95
N ALA A 240 24.08 31.91 8.04
CA ALA A 240 22.72 31.48 7.77
C ALA A 240 22.22 30.49 8.84
N LEU A 241 20.93 30.54 9.16
CA LEU A 241 20.28 29.55 10.00
C LEU A 241 20.48 28.17 9.38
N ARG A 242 20.88 27.20 10.19
CA ARG A 242 21.07 25.83 9.75
C ARG A 242 19.75 25.23 9.25
N THR A 243 19.77 24.77 8.01
CA THR A 243 18.60 24.15 7.34
C THR A 243 18.45 22.68 7.66
N ASP A 244 19.44 22.09 8.32
CA ASP A 244 19.48 20.68 8.70
C ASP A 244 19.00 20.40 10.13
N LEU A 245 18.59 21.45 10.88
CA LEU A 245 18.00 21.32 12.21
C LEU A 245 16.58 20.75 12.12
N LEU A 246 16.29 19.86 13.06
CA LEU A 246 14.96 19.27 13.26
C LEU A 246 14.33 19.91 14.49
N TRP A 247 13.05 20.24 14.39
CA TRP A 247 12.27 20.88 15.45
C TRP A 247 11.14 19.95 15.92
N GLU A 248 10.90 19.90 17.22
CA GLU A 248 9.74 19.30 17.87
C GLU A 248 8.96 20.42 18.53
N PHE A 249 7.64 20.42 18.31
CA PHE A 249 6.69 21.18 19.09
C PHE A 249 5.97 20.24 20.05
N ASP A 250 6.06 20.48 21.35
CA ASP A 250 5.34 19.74 22.39
C ASP A 250 4.44 20.70 23.17
N ASN A 251 3.12 20.46 23.06
CA ASN A 251 2.07 21.24 23.71
C ASN A 251 1.20 20.40 24.65
N SER A 252 1.73 19.28 25.15
CA SER A 252 0.99 18.28 25.94
C SER A 252 0.36 18.80 27.25
N VAL A 253 0.77 19.98 27.73
CA VAL A 253 0.35 20.55 29.01
C VAL A 253 -0.61 21.75 28.85
N TYR A 254 -1.00 22.11 27.63
CA TYR A 254 -1.75 23.34 27.34
C TYR A 254 -3.26 23.10 27.09
N ASP A 255 -4.05 24.15 27.32
CA ASP A 255 -5.50 24.26 27.09
C ASP A 255 -5.88 23.94 25.63
N GLY A 256 -6.94 23.15 25.44
CA GLY A 256 -7.43 22.63 24.15
C GLY A 256 -7.86 23.65 23.10
N ASP A 257 -7.83 24.96 23.38
CA ASP A 257 -8.27 26.02 22.45
C ASP A 257 -7.14 26.76 21.69
N ALA A 258 -5.87 26.36 21.83
CA ALA A 258 -4.78 27.01 21.08
C ALA A 258 -4.74 26.59 19.59
N THR A 259 -5.10 27.51 18.70
CA THR A 259 -4.70 27.47 17.29
C THR A 259 -3.20 27.63 17.17
N VAL A 260 -2.50 26.58 16.70
CA VAL A 260 -1.04 26.57 16.50
C VAL A 260 -0.75 26.95 15.04
N ASP A 261 -0.08 28.08 14.81
CA ASP A 261 0.48 28.42 13.49
C ASP A 261 1.97 28.02 13.45
N ALA A 262 2.22 26.82 12.95
CA ALA A 262 3.56 26.24 12.84
C ALA A 262 4.53 27.10 12.01
N ASN A 263 4.04 27.94 11.09
CA ASN A 263 4.87 28.81 10.26
C ASN A 263 5.41 30.03 11.01
N THR A 264 4.87 30.31 12.19
CA THR A 264 5.20 31.51 12.97
C THR A 264 5.96 31.22 14.26
N ILE A 265 5.89 29.98 14.75
CA ILE A 265 6.61 29.51 15.95
C ILE A 265 8.01 29.01 15.57
N LEU A 266 8.18 28.50 14.35
CA LEU A 266 9.47 28.12 13.81
C LEU A 266 10.22 29.35 13.26
N PRO A 267 11.55 29.39 13.37
CA PRO A 267 12.32 30.54 12.93
C PRO A 267 12.15 30.78 11.43
N SER A 268 11.40 31.83 11.08
CA SER A 268 11.26 32.31 9.72
C SER A 268 12.32 33.38 9.46
N PRO A 269 13.33 33.13 8.60
CA PRO A 269 14.14 34.22 8.07
C PRO A 269 13.23 35.09 7.20
N THR A 270 13.02 36.35 7.60
CA THR A 270 12.12 37.32 6.94
C THR A 270 12.52 37.69 5.50
N ALA A 271 13.46 36.98 4.85
CA ALA A 271 14.01 37.38 3.56
C ALA A 271 14.56 36.28 2.64
N LEU A 272 14.39 34.97 2.90
CA LEU A 272 14.97 33.94 2.02
C LEU A 272 13.92 32.92 1.56
N THR A 273 13.76 32.82 0.23
CA THR A 273 13.22 31.66 -0.48
C THR A 273 14.11 30.45 -0.19
N LEU A 274 13.91 29.81 0.95
CA LEU A 274 14.55 28.54 1.30
C LEU A 274 13.68 27.40 0.78
N GLU A 275 14.34 26.44 0.12
CA GLU A 275 13.76 25.15 -0.27
C GLU A 275 13.07 24.48 0.94
N PRO A 276 11.97 23.76 0.74
CA PRO A 276 11.08 23.30 1.81
C PRO A 276 11.76 22.24 2.68
N GLY A 277 12.35 22.67 3.80
CA GLY A 277 12.77 21.80 4.89
C GLY A 277 11.55 21.19 5.58
N ALA A 278 11.58 19.86 5.77
CA ALA A 278 10.50 19.11 6.40
C ALA A 278 10.11 19.72 7.76
N THR A 279 8.87 20.15 7.90
CA THR A 279 8.36 20.64 9.18
C THR A 279 7.93 19.44 10.02
N THR A 280 8.66 19.15 11.10
CA THR A 280 8.33 18.05 12.02
C THR A 280 7.47 18.62 13.15
N ILE A 281 6.23 18.15 13.28
CA ILE A 281 5.30 18.52 14.36
C ILE A 281 5.15 17.31 15.27
N THR A 282 6.03 17.12 16.25
CA THR A 282 6.13 15.83 16.94
C THR A 282 4.93 15.49 17.84
N TYR A 283 4.15 16.43 18.39
CA TYR A 283 3.00 16.07 19.24
C TYR A 283 1.83 17.06 19.17
N ILE A 284 0.62 16.56 18.93
CA ILE A 284 -0.63 17.35 18.87
C ILE A 284 -1.49 16.99 20.09
N ALA A 285 -1.89 18.00 20.87
CA ALA A 285 -2.78 17.81 22.01
C ALA A 285 -4.21 17.37 21.57
N PRO A 286 -4.97 16.63 22.41
CA PRO A 286 -6.23 15.98 22.01
C PRO A 286 -7.38 16.83 21.44
N ASP A 287 -7.26 18.16 21.39
CA ASP A 287 -8.27 19.09 20.87
C ASP A 287 -7.68 20.14 19.90
N ALA A 288 -6.40 20.04 19.53
CA ALA A 288 -5.72 21.06 18.74
C ALA A 288 -6.16 21.06 17.26
N ASN A 289 -6.30 22.27 16.70
CA ASN A 289 -6.69 22.51 15.30
C ASN A 289 -5.49 22.98 14.45
N LEU A 290 -5.23 22.28 13.34
CA LEU A 290 -4.27 22.69 12.29
C LEU A 290 -5.04 23.05 11.01
N GLY A 291 -5.30 24.35 10.82
CA GLY A 291 -6.05 24.84 9.66
C GLY A 291 -5.20 25.00 8.39
N THR A 292 -5.87 25.35 7.28
CA THR A 292 -5.28 25.52 5.93
C THR A 292 -4.14 26.55 5.82
N GLY A 293 -3.98 27.42 6.83
CA GLY A 293 -2.86 28.37 6.94
C GLY A 293 -1.65 27.86 7.72
N ALA A 294 -1.76 26.74 8.44
CA ALA A 294 -0.68 26.16 9.24
C ALA A 294 0.39 25.48 8.37
N PHE A 295 0.05 25.15 7.12
CA PHE A 295 0.96 24.53 6.16
C PHE A 295 1.22 25.50 5.00
N SER A 296 2.08 26.51 5.18
CA SER A 296 2.32 27.50 4.10
C SER A 296 3.25 26.95 3.02
N ASN A 297 4.11 26.00 3.36
CA ASN A 297 5.10 25.42 2.46
C ASN A 297 4.58 24.12 1.83
N ASP A 298 5.02 23.78 0.62
CA ASP A 298 4.61 22.58 -0.11
C ASP A 298 5.39 21.32 0.34
N GLY A 299 5.77 21.26 1.62
CA GLY A 299 6.60 20.21 2.19
C GLY A 299 5.82 19.19 3.01
N ASP A 300 6.31 17.95 3.02
CA ASP A 300 5.81 16.89 3.90
C ASP A 300 5.94 17.28 5.38
N PHE A 301 5.04 16.75 6.22
CA PHE A 301 5.07 16.98 7.65
C PHE A 301 4.97 15.67 8.44
N VAL A 302 5.67 15.64 9.57
CA VAL A 302 5.73 14.46 10.46
C VAL A 302 4.96 14.76 11.73
N VAL A 303 4.03 13.87 12.12
CA VAL A 303 3.30 13.92 13.38
C VAL A 303 3.58 12.67 14.20
N SER A 304 4.02 12.82 15.45
CA SER A 304 4.20 11.65 16.34
C SER A 304 3.06 11.50 17.35
N ASN A 305 2.66 10.25 17.59
CA ASN A 305 1.60 9.86 18.53
C ASN A 305 0.31 10.70 18.38
N LEU A 306 -0.11 10.94 17.13
CA LEU A 306 -1.30 11.73 16.83
C LEU A 306 -2.55 11.13 17.48
N ASP A 307 -3.06 11.80 18.52
CA ASP A 307 -4.21 11.36 19.30
C ASP A 307 -5.26 12.48 19.35
N LEU A 308 -6.34 12.32 18.58
CA LEU A 308 -7.44 13.28 18.42
C LEU A 308 -8.75 12.57 18.78
N THR A 309 -9.02 12.41 20.07
CA THR A 309 -10.18 11.62 20.56
C THR A 309 -11.31 12.47 21.12
N THR A 310 -11.10 13.77 21.33
CA THR A 310 -12.08 14.72 21.86
C THR A 310 -12.21 15.95 20.97
N GLY A 311 -13.25 16.77 21.17
CA GLY A 311 -13.40 18.04 20.46
C GLY A 311 -13.81 17.95 18.98
N THR A 312 -13.52 19.01 18.22
CA THR A 312 -13.60 19.02 16.74
C THR A 312 -12.24 19.37 16.11
N PRO A 313 -11.15 18.68 16.49
CA PRO A 313 -9.83 18.95 15.92
C PRO A 313 -9.85 18.68 14.42
N SER A 314 -9.27 19.54 13.59
CA SER A 314 -9.15 19.29 12.15
C SER A 314 -7.71 19.49 11.69
N ILE A 315 -7.25 18.63 10.79
CA ILE A 315 -6.06 18.88 9.97
C ILE A 315 -6.55 19.04 8.54
N ASP A 316 -6.42 20.23 7.98
CA ASP A 316 -6.87 20.52 6.61
C ASP A 316 -5.73 21.16 5.83
N THR A 317 -5.26 20.47 4.78
CA THR A 317 -4.23 21.00 3.88
C THR A 317 -4.80 21.88 2.77
N GLY A 318 -6.13 22.03 2.70
CA GLY A 318 -6.83 22.78 1.65
C GLY A 318 -6.58 22.21 0.25
N ASP A 319 -6.50 23.10 -0.74
CA ASP A 319 -6.31 22.78 -2.16
C ASP A 319 -4.86 22.33 -2.50
N LYS A 320 -4.03 22.02 -1.50
CA LYS A 320 -2.64 21.58 -1.72
C LYS A 320 -2.61 20.10 -2.14
N THR A 321 -1.91 19.81 -3.23
CA THR A 321 -1.76 18.46 -3.79
C THR A 321 -0.35 17.90 -3.56
N GLY A 322 -0.22 16.57 -3.44
CA GLY A 322 1.06 15.88 -3.33
C GLY A 322 1.77 15.96 -1.98
N LEU A 323 1.10 16.44 -0.93
CA LEU A 323 1.66 16.47 0.43
C LEU A 323 1.55 15.09 1.10
N SER A 324 2.56 14.70 1.89
CA SER A 324 2.48 13.55 2.77
C SER A 324 2.45 13.95 4.25
N MET A 325 1.49 13.41 5.00
CA MET A 325 1.52 13.36 6.46
C MET A 325 2.17 12.05 6.90
N ILE A 326 3.31 12.15 7.57
CA ILE A 326 3.99 11.00 8.17
C ILE A 326 3.54 10.87 9.61
N ILE A 327 2.83 9.80 9.95
CA ILE A 327 2.39 9.51 11.32
C ILE A 327 3.36 8.52 11.96
N ASN A 328 4.01 8.90 13.05
CA ASN A 328 4.94 8.08 13.80
C ASN A 328 4.35 7.68 15.16
N THR A 329 4.04 6.40 15.36
CA THR A 329 3.57 5.91 16.67
C THR A 329 4.66 5.07 17.32
N ALA A 330 5.08 5.44 18.53
CA ALA A 330 6.14 4.74 19.25
C ALA A 330 5.74 3.30 19.65
N ASP A 331 6.72 2.42 19.81
CA ASP A 331 6.49 1.02 20.22
C ASP A 331 5.72 0.94 21.54
N GLY A 332 4.78 0.01 21.64
CA GLY A 332 3.89 -0.13 22.80
C GLY A 332 2.82 0.96 22.96
N HIS A 333 2.81 1.99 22.12
CA HIS A 333 1.76 3.02 22.14
C HIS A 333 0.64 2.71 21.15
N THR A 334 -0.58 3.12 21.53
CA THR A 334 -1.74 3.19 20.65
C THR A 334 -2.25 4.62 20.68
N ALA A 335 -2.32 5.28 19.53
CA ALA A 335 -2.90 6.61 19.38
C ALA A 335 -4.14 6.52 18.48
N GLU A 336 -5.16 7.34 18.74
CA GLU A 336 -6.43 7.28 18.02
C GLU A 336 -6.84 8.65 17.49
N VAL A 337 -7.22 8.72 16.22
CA VAL A 337 -7.87 9.89 15.62
C VAL A 337 -9.32 9.51 15.39
N SER A 338 -10.22 9.96 16.26
CA SER A 338 -11.66 9.64 16.21
C SER A 338 -12.58 10.84 16.32
N ALA A 339 -12.06 12.02 16.61
CA ALA A 339 -12.74 13.30 16.47
C ALA A 339 -12.11 14.09 15.32
N GLY A 340 -12.93 14.81 14.53
CA GLY A 340 -12.41 15.71 13.48
C GLY A 340 -12.57 15.31 12.02
N ALA A 341 -11.76 15.96 11.18
CA ALA A 341 -11.58 15.67 9.75
C ALA A 341 -10.09 15.78 9.37
N LEU A 342 -9.60 14.88 8.50
CA LEU A 342 -8.37 15.09 7.73
C LEU A 342 -8.80 15.46 6.30
N GLY A 343 -8.48 16.68 5.87
CA GLY A 343 -8.86 17.22 4.57
C GLY A 343 -7.65 17.56 3.71
N GLY A 344 -7.78 17.34 2.39
CA GLY A 344 -6.78 17.68 1.38
C GLY A 344 -6.99 16.86 0.11
N ASP A 345 -7.04 17.50 -1.06
CA ASP A 345 -7.42 16.84 -2.34
C ASP A 345 -6.53 15.62 -2.67
N ASP A 346 -5.26 15.61 -2.24
CA ASP A 346 -4.30 14.52 -2.51
C ASP A 346 -3.34 14.29 -1.32
N LEU A 347 -3.86 14.30 -0.09
CA LEU A 347 -3.04 14.06 1.10
C LEU A 347 -2.62 12.57 1.17
N GLY A 348 -1.32 12.33 1.06
CA GLY A 348 -0.71 11.03 1.34
C GLY A 348 -0.57 10.80 2.85
N LEU A 349 -0.86 9.59 3.32
CA LEU A 349 -0.66 9.19 4.71
C LEU A 349 0.46 8.16 4.78
N ILE A 350 1.47 8.38 5.61
CA ILE A 350 2.60 7.45 5.78
C ILE A 350 2.71 7.04 7.24
N LYS A 351 2.37 5.80 7.57
CA LYS A 351 2.53 5.26 8.92
C LYS A 351 3.94 4.69 9.13
N VAL A 352 4.66 5.26 10.10
CA VAL A 352 5.97 4.81 10.62
C VAL A 352 5.92 4.59 12.14
N GLY A 353 7.00 4.07 12.74
CA GLY A 353 7.06 3.69 14.15
C GLY A 353 6.35 2.36 14.45
N ALA A 354 6.86 1.60 15.42
CA ALA A 354 6.39 0.24 15.70
C ALA A 354 4.99 0.17 16.37
N GLY A 355 4.49 1.29 16.89
CA GLY A 355 3.19 1.36 17.56
C GLY A 355 1.98 1.29 16.63
N THR A 356 0.81 1.39 17.24
CA THR A 356 -0.50 1.32 16.57
C THR A 356 -1.13 2.70 16.41
N GLN A 357 -1.40 3.13 15.18
CA GLN A 357 -2.24 4.30 14.92
C GLN A 357 -3.64 3.83 14.54
N GLN A 358 -4.67 4.36 15.19
CA GLN A 358 -6.06 4.16 14.78
C GLN A 358 -6.59 5.42 14.10
N LEU A 359 -7.18 5.26 12.93
CA LEU A 359 -7.84 6.32 12.19
C LEU A 359 -9.33 5.98 12.08
N ARG A 360 -10.16 6.74 12.76
CA ARG A 360 -11.62 6.62 12.84
C ARG A 360 -12.30 7.90 12.42
N ILE A 361 -11.99 8.42 11.25
CA ILE A 361 -12.61 9.65 10.73
C ILE A 361 -12.89 9.47 9.25
N ALA A 362 -13.84 10.25 8.72
CA ALA A 362 -13.96 10.41 7.29
C ALA A 362 -12.85 11.36 6.84
N THR A 363 -12.00 10.91 5.93
CA THR A 363 -10.98 11.76 5.32
C THR A 363 -11.44 12.16 3.93
N THR A 364 -11.24 13.42 3.55
CA THR A 364 -11.57 13.89 2.20
C THR A 364 -10.35 13.85 1.30
N THR A 365 -9.67 12.70 1.25
CA THR A 365 -8.33 12.58 0.64
C THR A 365 -8.34 11.69 -0.59
N GLY A 366 -7.81 12.21 -1.72
CA GLY A 366 -7.55 11.44 -2.94
C GLY A 366 -6.17 10.75 -2.99
N GLY A 367 -5.31 10.97 -1.99
CA GLY A 367 -3.91 10.52 -1.97
C GLY A 367 -3.68 9.08 -1.50
N ALA A 368 -2.40 8.69 -1.33
CA ALA A 368 -2.00 7.31 -1.04
C ALA A 368 -1.83 7.02 0.45
N ILE A 369 -2.19 5.81 0.90
CA ILE A 369 -1.86 5.32 2.26
C ILE A 369 -0.66 4.38 2.17
N LYS A 370 0.40 4.68 2.92
CA LYS A 370 1.62 3.87 3.00
C LYS A 370 1.82 3.41 4.43
N VAL A 371 1.94 2.10 4.66
CA VAL A 371 2.30 1.54 5.96
C VAL A 371 3.70 0.97 5.88
N ARG A 372 4.62 1.62 6.59
CA ARG A 372 6.06 1.31 6.58
C ARG A 372 6.53 0.64 7.86
N GLN A 373 5.91 0.97 9.00
CA GLN A 373 6.22 0.35 10.28
C GLN A 373 4.99 0.31 11.21
N GLY A 374 4.93 -0.69 12.07
CA GLY A 374 3.88 -0.88 13.07
C GLY A 374 2.53 -1.22 12.44
N THR A 375 1.46 -0.80 13.13
CA THR A 375 0.08 -1.06 12.70
C THR A 375 -0.66 0.25 12.41
N LEU A 376 -1.30 0.34 11.26
CA LEU A 376 -2.32 1.34 10.96
C LEU A 376 -3.68 0.65 11.00
N VAL A 377 -4.59 1.10 11.86
CA VAL A 377 -5.96 0.61 11.97
C VAL A 377 -6.88 1.60 11.30
N LEU A 378 -7.61 1.16 10.28
CA LEU A 378 -8.65 1.94 9.61
C LEU A 378 -9.99 1.53 10.20
N GLY A 379 -10.65 2.46 10.87
CA GLY A 379 -12.00 2.27 11.39
C GLY A 379 -12.98 3.33 10.94
N LYS A 380 -14.25 2.97 10.92
CA LYS A 380 -15.32 3.85 10.43
C LYS A 380 -15.96 4.63 11.57
N ASN A 381 -15.91 5.96 11.58
CA ASN A 381 -16.87 6.76 12.35
C ASN A 381 -18.01 7.20 11.43
N SER A 382 -19.21 6.64 11.67
CA SER A 382 -20.57 7.02 11.22
C SER A 382 -20.86 7.58 9.80
N GLY A 383 -19.90 7.83 8.90
CA GLY A 383 -20.15 8.69 7.73
C GLY A 383 -19.29 8.54 6.48
N GLY A 384 -18.21 7.75 6.45
CA GLY A 384 -17.37 7.66 5.24
C GLY A 384 -16.36 6.51 5.20
N THR A 385 -15.76 6.34 4.03
CA THR A 385 -14.50 5.62 3.72
C THR A 385 -13.31 6.57 3.88
N ILE A 386 -12.08 6.07 3.99
CA ILE A 386 -10.89 6.95 4.01
C ILE A 386 -10.62 7.61 2.66
N PHE A 387 -10.79 6.88 1.57
CA PHE A 387 -10.76 7.49 0.25
C PHE A 387 -12.19 7.92 -0.09
N THR A 388 -12.41 9.15 -0.51
CA THR A 388 -13.78 9.67 -0.73
C THR A 388 -14.54 8.84 -1.78
N ASP A 389 -15.78 8.48 -1.44
CA ASP A 389 -16.78 7.91 -2.37
C ASP A 389 -17.35 8.98 -3.30
N ASP A 390 -16.52 9.94 -3.72
CA ASP A 390 -16.88 10.77 -4.88
C ASP A 390 -16.87 9.82 -6.09
N THR A 391 -17.90 9.94 -6.91
CA THR A 391 -17.97 9.45 -8.28
C THR A 391 -16.69 9.63 -9.13
N VAL A 392 -15.74 10.46 -8.69
CA VAL A 392 -14.38 10.61 -9.20
C VAL A 392 -13.39 9.85 -8.30
N ARG A 393 -13.06 8.61 -8.69
CA ARG A 393 -11.98 7.83 -8.08
C ARG A 393 -10.63 8.44 -8.49
N ASP A 394 -9.89 9.01 -7.55
CA ASP A 394 -8.59 9.59 -7.84
C ASP A 394 -7.58 8.51 -8.25
N ILE A 395 -6.70 8.87 -9.19
CA ILE A 395 -5.61 8.04 -9.70
C ILE A 395 -4.61 7.66 -8.59
N ASN A 396 -4.46 8.53 -7.57
CA ASN A 396 -3.53 8.42 -6.46
C ASN A 396 -4.10 7.67 -5.25
N SER A 397 -5.37 7.24 -5.28
CA SER A 397 -6.04 6.58 -4.17
C SER A 397 -5.66 5.10 -4.01
N TYR A 398 -4.42 4.81 -3.58
CA TYR A 398 -3.93 3.44 -3.39
C TYR A 398 -3.35 3.18 -2.00
N ILE A 399 -3.21 1.90 -1.67
CA ILE A 399 -2.60 1.42 -0.43
C ILE A 399 -1.28 0.71 -0.74
N ASP A 400 -0.19 1.10 -0.10
CA ASP A 400 1.11 0.41 -0.14
C ASP A 400 1.49 -0.07 1.27
N ILE A 401 1.63 -1.38 1.44
CA ILE A 401 2.04 -1.99 2.70
C ILE A 401 3.39 -2.65 2.46
N SER A 402 4.45 -1.97 2.88
CA SER A 402 5.81 -2.48 2.70
C SER A 402 6.77 -1.89 3.73
N ARG A 403 7.47 -2.77 4.44
CA ARG A 403 8.34 -2.39 5.56
C ARG A 403 9.58 -1.57 5.11
N MET A 404 10.08 -0.74 6.02
CA MET A 404 11.34 0.01 5.84
C MET A 404 12.59 -0.84 6.09
N GLY A 405 12.59 -1.64 7.16
CA GLY A 405 13.73 -2.47 7.58
C GLY A 405 13.38 -3.93 7.82
N ALA A 406 14.39 -4.80 7.81
CA ALA A 406 14.19 -6.24 7.93
C ALA A 406 13.65 -6.70 9.30
N SER A 407 13.79 -5.88 10.34
CA SER A 407 13.27 -6.09 11.70
C SER A 407 11.87 -5.52 11.91
N ASP A 408 11.37 -4.74 10.96
CA ASP A 408 10.11 -4.02 11.11
C ASP A 408 8.92 -4.88 10.74
N THR A 409 7.77 -4.53 11.32
CA THR A 409 6.47 -5.05 10.90
C THR A 409 5.70 -3.94 10.20
N ALA A 410 4.90 -4.28 9.18
CA ALA A 410 4.01 -3.33 8.52
C ALA A 410 2.64 -3.98 8.37
N THR A 411 1.65 -3.47 9.12
CA THR A 411 0.29 -4.03 9.14
C THR A 411 -0.74 -2.96 8.88
N LEU A 412 -1.58 -3.15 7.87
CA LEU A 412 -2.84 -2.43 7.75
C LEU A 412 -3.96 -3.29 8.36
N HIS A 413 -4.76 -2.72 9.25
CA HIS A 413 -5.86 -3.41 9.92
C HIS A 413 -7.19 -2.74 9.61
N ILE A 414 -8.08 -3.44 8.91
CA ILE A 414 -9.43 -2.99 8.59
C ILE A 414 -10.37 -3.35 9.76
N ASN A 415 -10.89 -2.34 10.46
CA ASN A 415 -11.67 -2.47 11.69
C ASN A 415 -12.82 -1.44 11.78
N PRO A 416 -13.99 -1.67 11.17
CA PRO A 416 -15.15 -0.81 11.37
C PRO A 416 -15.56 -0.83 12.85
N THR A 417 -15.87 0.36 13.38
CA THR A 417 -15.94 0.69 14.81
C THR A 417 -16.64 -0.32 15.72
N THR A 418 -16.11 -0.37 16.96
CA THR A 418 -16.89 -0.61 18.17
C THR A 418 -17.08 0.71 18.89
N ASP A 419 -18.10 1.49 18.50
CA ASP A 419 -18.91 2.10 19.54
C ASP A 419 -19.43 0.90 20.33
N GLY A 420 -18.98 0.72 21.56
CA GLY A 420 -19.29 -0.43 22.41
C GLY A 420 -20.78 -0.67 22.71
N SER A 421 -21.72 -0.02 22.02
CA SER A 421 -23.16 -0.21 22.20
C SER A 421 -23.88 -0.98 21.08
N THR A 422 -23.26 -1.24 19.91
CA THR A 422 -23.90 -2.11 18.90
C THR A 422 -22.92 -2.89 18.01
N PRO A 423 -22.87 -4.23 18.08
CA PRO A 423 -22.21 -5.05 17.07
C PRO A 423 -22.93 -4.91 15.73
N GLY A 424 -22.22 -4.51 14.67
CA GLY A 424 -22.59 -4.89 13.31
C GLY A 424 -23.32 -3.85 12.45
N THR A 425 -22.67 -2.72 12.16
CA THR A 425 -22.91 -2.08 10.86
C THR A 425 -21.73 -2.41 9.96
N ALA A 426 -21.96 -3.13 8.87
CA ALA A 426 -20.93 -3.47 7.89
C ALA A 426 -20.21 -2.19 7.42
N GLY A 427 -18.88 -2.23 7.43
CA GLY A 427 -18.02 -1.16 6.94
C GLY A 427 -17.38 -1.58 5.64
N THR A 428 -17.51 -0.74 4.62
CA THR A 428 -16.74 -0.86 3.38
C THR A 428 -15.65 0.20 3.44
N GLU A 429 -14.40 -0.21 3.27
CA GLU A 429 -13.31 0.66 2.87
C GLU A 429 -13.11 0.52 1.36
N TRP A 430 -12.77 1.61 0.67
CA TRP A 430 -12.47 1.57 -0.75
C TRP A 430 -11.01 1.96 -0.99
N ALA A 431 -10.35 1.36 -1.97
CA ALA A 431 -9.10 1.84 -2.56
C ALA A 431 -9.08 1.48 -4.04
N ARG A 432 -8.22 2.11 -4.84
CA ARG A 432 -8.01 1.71 -6.23
C ARG A 432 -7.40 0.30 -6.29
N PHE A 433 -6.29 0.11 -5.58
CA PHE A 433 -5.59 -1.17 -5.44
C PHE A 433 -4.75 -1.23 -4.15
N ILE A 434 -4.22 -2.41 -3.86
CA ILE A 434 -3.20 -2.61 -2.82
C ILE A 434 -1.92 -3.11 -3.47
N THR A 435 -0.79 -2.57 -3.01
CA THR A 435 0.55 -2.98 -3.43
C THR A 435 1.47 -3.20 -2.24
N GLY A 436 2.62 -3.83 -2.49
CA GLY A 436 3.67 -4.04 -1.51
C GLY A 436 4.53 -5.23 -1.89
N THR A 437 5.85 -5.05 -1.99
CA THR A 437 6.79 -6.10 -2.41
C THR A 437 7.22 -7.02 -1.27
N ASP A 438 6.86 -6.67 -0.03
CA ASP A 438 7.29 -7.37 1.17
C ASP A 438 6.32 -8.51 1.55
N ALA A 439 6.82 -9.75 1.49
CA ALA A 439 6.05 -10.93 1.85
C ALA A 439 5.69 -11.02 3.35
N THR A 440 6.35 -10.24 4.21
CA THR A 440 6.09 -10.21 5.65
C THR A 440 5.09 -9.14 6.08
N ALA A 441 4.71 -8.23 5.17
CA ALA A 441 3.66 -7.26 5.39
C ALA A 441 2.29 -7.94 5.53
N ALA A 442 1.36 -7.28 6.21
CA ALA A 442 0.05 -7.84 6.48
C ALA A 442 -1.10 -6.88 6.19
N LEU A 443 -2.13 -7.39 5.52
CA LEU A 443 -3.48 -6.81 5.51
C LEU A 443 -4.34 -7.65 6.44
N THR A 444 -4.84 -7.07 7.53
CA THR A 444 -5.59 -7.77 8.55
C THR A 444 -7.04 -7.28 8.61
N PHE A 445 -7.99 -8.20 8.73
CA PHE A 445 -9.39 -7.87 8.98
C PHE A 445 -9.73 -8.11 10.45
N SER A 446 -10.53 -7.22 11.06
CA SER A 446 -10.95 -7.37 12.45
C SER A 446 -11.81 -8.62 12.67
N ASP A 447 -11.86 -9.08 13.91
CA ASP A 447 -12.58 -10.31 14.26
C ASP A 447 -14.10 -10.14 14.40
N LEU A 448 -14.67 -9.08 13.80
CA LEU A 448 -16.11 -8.86 13.73
C LEU A 448 -16.66 -9.37 12.39
N ASN A 449 -17.98 -9.28 12.18
CA ASN A 449 -18.60 -9.65 10.90
C ASN A 449 -18.92 -8.41 10.05
N GLY A 450 -18.83 -8.55 8.72
CA GLY A 450 -19.27 -7.50 7.78
C GLY A 450 -18.18 -6.55 7.29
N HIS A 451 -16.92 -7.01 7.22
CA HIS A 451 -15.81 -6.20 6.69
C HIS A 451 -15.70 -6.35 5.20
N GLU A 452 -15.56 -5.22 4.51
CA GLU A 452 -15.31 -5.20 3.08
C GLU A 452 -14.21 -4.22 2.74
N LEU A 453 -13.21 -4.70 1.99
CA LEU A 453 -12.31 -3.85 1.24
C LEU A 453 -12.70 -3.94 -0.24
N GLN A 454 -13.18 -2.82 -0.77
CA GLN A 454 -13.54 -2.67 -2.17
C GLN A 454 -12.36 -2.13 -2.96
N LEU A 455 -12.03 -2.79 -4.08
CA LEU A 455 -10.92 -2.43 -4.95
C LEU A 455 -11.43 -2.03 -6.34
N GLY A 456 -11.14 -0.79 -6.72
CA GLY A 456 -11.54 -0.15 -7.96
C GLY A 456 -10.41 -0.05 -8.98
N LEU A 457 -9.98 -1.17 -9.54
CA LEU A 457 -8.86 -1.25 -10.48
C LEU A 457 -9.17 -0.50 -11.80
N ASP A 458 -9.10 0.84 -11.82
CA ASP A 458 -9.26 1.61 -13.04
C ASP A 458 -8.11 1.31 -14.00
N GLY A 459 -8.43 0.64 -15.10
CA GLY A 459 -7.50 0.08 -16.08
C GLY A 459 -6.80 1.12 -16.96
N THR A 460 -6.86 2.39 -16.60
CA THR A 460 -6.35 3.53 -17.38
C THR A 460 -4.85 3.77 -17.20
N GLU A 461 -4.24 3.42 -16.08
CA GLU A 461 -2.83 3.76 -15.85
C GLU A 461 -1.98 2.62 -15.36
N ASP A 462 -0.78 2.62 -15.91
CA ASP A 462 0.33 1.78 -15.59
C ASP A 462 1.30 2.60 -14.74
N LEU A 463 1.42 2.24 -13.47
CA LEU A 463 2.34 2.91 -12.54
C LEU A 463 3.81 2.54 -12.81
N ASN A 464 4.08 1.58 -13.69
CA ASN A 464 5.42 1.18 -14.10
C ASN A 464 5.87 1.82 -15.42
N GLY A 465 5.00 2.54 -16.15
CA GLY A 465 5.31 3.24 -17.40
C GLY A 465 5.63 2.34 -18.62
N ASP A 466 5.42 1.03 -18.52
CA ASP A 466 5.40 0.05 -19.60
C ASP A 466 3.98 -0.30 -20.11
N SER A 467 3.59 0.34 -21.22
CA SER A 467 2.32 0.09 -21.95
C SER A 467 2.16 -1.33 -22.54
N THR A 468 3.15 -2.22 -22.39
CA THR A 468 3.18 -3.56 -23.00
C THR A 468 3.22 -4.72 -22.02
N THR A 469 3.20 -4.45 -20.70
CA THR A 469 3.30 -5.47 -19.66
C THR A 469 2.01 -5.59 -18.86
N GLU A 470 1.67 -6.83 -18.52
CA GLU A 470 0.49 -7.24 -17.75
C GLU A 470 0.24 -6.35 -16.52
N LYS A 471 -0.95 -5.71 -16.45
CA LYS A 471 -1.33 -4.77 -15.38
C LYS A 471 -1.72 -5.51 -14.08
N PHE A 472 -0.74 -6.07 -13.37
CA PHE A 472 -0.94 -6.65 -12.05
C PHE A 472 -0.63 -5.65 -10.94
N GLN A 473 -1.58 -5.48 -10.02
CA GLN A 473 -1.33 -4.83 -8.74
C GLN A 473 -1.03 -5.90 -7.70
N THR A 474 0.19 -5.91 -7.17
CA THR A 474 0.69 -7.03 -6.35
C THR A 474 0.96 -6.59 -4.93
N PHE A 475 0.26 -7.20 -4.00
CA PHE A 475 0.61 -7.21 -2.58
C PHE A 475 1.22 -8.59 -2.24
N ALA A 476 2.53 -8.66 -2.07
CA ALA A 476 3.25 -9.90 -1.77
C ALA A 476 2.98 -10.44 -0.36
N GLY A 477 2.43 -9.60 0.53
CA GLY A 477 2.18 -9.93 1.93
C GLY A 477 1.00 -10.87 2.17
N THR A 478 0.69 -11.06 3.45
CA THR A 478 -0.38 -11.97 3.91
C THR A 478 -1.68 -11.21 4.16
N VAL A 479 -2.80 -11.77 3.68
CA VAL A 479 -4.15 -11.36 4.07
C VAL A 479 -4.61 -12.20 5.27
N ASN A 480 -4.64 -11.56 6.44
CA ASN A 480 -5.16 -12.17 7.67
C ASN A 480 -6.67 -11.96 7.75
N VAL A 481 -7.43 -13.03 7.52
CA VAL A 481 -8.88 -13.04 7.74
C VAL A 481 -9.20 -13.07 9.26
N PRO A 482 -10.47 -12.86 9.67
CA PRO A 482 -10.85 -12.92 11.08
C PRO A 482 -10.33 -14.18 11.81
N GLY A 483 -10.07 -14.05 13.12
CA GLY A 483 -9.57 -15.15 13.95
C GLY A 483 -10.65 -16.16 14.34
N THR A 484 -11.92 -15.73 14.33
CA THR A 484 -13.10 -16.50 14.68
C THR A 484 -13.73 -17.11 13.44
N ALA A 485 -14.01 -18.42 13.50
CA ALA A 485 -14.70 -19.13 12.44
C ALA A 485 -16.09 -18.54 12.17
N SER A 486 -16.53 -18.54 10.91
CA SER A 486 -17.77 -17.89 10.43
C SER A 486 -17.77 -16.36 10.41
N ASN A 487 -16.75 -15.70 10.97
CA ASN A 487 -16.51 -14.29 10.69
C ASN A 487 -15.80 -14.15 9.35
N LYS A 488 -16.10 -13.10 8.60
CA LYS A 488 -15.72 -13.02 7.19
C LYS A 488 -14.96 -11.75 6.83
N ALA A 489 -13.84 -11.92 6.14
CA ALA A 489 -13.18 -10.86 5.36
C ALA A 489 -13.74 -10.85 3.94
N THR A 490 -14.18 -9.69 3.45
CA THR A 490 -14.66 -9.53 2.08
C THR A 490 -13.67 -8.69 1.28
N ILE A 491 -13.23 -9.21 0.14
CA ILE A 491 -12.49 -8.44 -0.87
C ILE A 491 -13.37 -8.31 -2.11
N ASN A 492 -13.80 -7.10 -2.40
CA ASN A 492 -14.69 -6.79 -3.51
C ASN A 492 -13.93 -6.09 -4.64
N VAL A 493 -13.44 -6.86 -5.62
CA VAL A 493 -12.74 -6.31 -6.79
C VAL A 493 -13.78 -5.97 -7.86
N THR A 494 -14.04 -4.68 -8.10
CA THR A 494 -15.18 -4.27 -8.93
C THR A 494 -14.88 -4.16 -10.42
N GLU A 495 -13.61 -3.99 -10.80
CA GLU A 495 -13.26 -3.64 -12.18
C GLU A 495 -12.57 -4.77 -12.94
N LEU A 496 -12.75 -4.80 -14.26
CA LEU A 496 -12.41 -5.93 -15.13
C LEU A 496 -10.98 -5.88 -15.68
N ASN A 497 -10.37 -4.69 -15.71
CA ASN A 497 -9.18 -4.44 -16.53
C ASN A 497 -7.85 -4.58 -15.77
N GLY A 498 -7.86 -5.28 -14.63
CA GLY A 498 -6.68 -5.45 -13.78
C GLY A 498 -6.80 -6.65 -12.84
N TRP A 499 -5.65 -7.10 -12.36
CA TRP A 499 -5.54 -8.20 -11.40
C TRP A 499 -5.07 -7.65 -10.07
N GLN A 500 -5.82 -7.92 -9.00
CA GLN A 500 -5.27 -7.80 -7.66
C GLN A 500 -4.64 -9.14 -7.29
N LYS A 501 -3.31 -9.16 -7.13
CA LYS A 501 -2.56 -10.28 -6.56
C LYS A 501 -2.33 -10.05 -5.07
N VAL A 502 -2.50 -11.11 -4.28
CA VAL A 502 -2.15 -11.17 -2.86
C VAL A 502 -1.24 -12.36 -2.61
N GLY A 503 -0.31 -12.26 -1.66
CA GLY A 503 0.64 -13.32 -1.34
C GLY A 503 -0.05 -14.55 -0.75
N ALA A 504 -0.32 -14.55 0.55
CA ALA A 504 -0.96 -15.69 1.23
C ALA A 504 -2.24 -15.27 1.95
N ILE A 505 -3.04 -16.24 2.35
CA ILE A 505 -4.17 -16.06 3.27
C ILE A 505 -3.84 -16.79 4.58
N ALA A 506 -4.21 -16.20 5.72
CA ALA A 506 -4.06 -16.80 7.04
C ALA A 506 -5.23 -16.47 7.96
N GLY A 507 -5.48 -17.28 8.99
CA GLY A 507 -6.58 -17.10 9.95
C GLY A 507 -7.67 -18.17 9.82
N ASN A 508 -8.68 -18.14 10.69
CA ASN A 508 -9.73 -19.18 10.77
C ASN A 508 -11.09 -18.72 10.25
N GLY A 509 -11.27 -17.43 10.01
CA GLY A 509 -12.46 -16.84 9.42
C GLY A 509 -12.59 -17.13 7.93
N ASP A 510 -13.73 -16.79 7.36
CA ASP A 510 -14.01 -16.98 5.94
C ASP A 510 -13.40 -15.84 5.10
N LEU A 511 -12.94 -16.17 3.90
CA LEU A 511 -12.60 -15.21 2.85
C LEU A 511 -13.72 -15.18 1.82
N GLU A 512 -14.30 -14.02 1.54
CA GLU A 512 -15.26 -13.83 0.45
C GLU A 512 -14.68 -12.94 -0.65
N LYS A 513 -14.58 -13.50 -1.85
CA LYS A 513 -14.32 -12.77 -3.08
C LYS A 513 -15.63 -12.32 -3.71
N LYS A 514 -15.76 -11.00 -3.94
CA LYS A 514 -16.88 -10.34 -4.60
C LYS A 514 -16.43 -9.42 -5.74
N GLY A 515 -17.42 -8.85 -6.43
CA GLY A 515 -17.20 -7.96 -7.57
C GLY A 515 -16.75 -8.72 -8.81
N SER A 516 -16.79 -8.07 -9.97
CA SER A 516 -16.57 -8.71 -11.26
C SER A 516 -15.09 -8.89 -11.65
N GLY A 517 -14.16 -8.26 -10.93
CA GLY A 517 -12.73 -8.32 -11.21
C GLY A 517 -12.03 -9.58 -10.72
N ILE A 518 -10.70 -9.59 -10.83
CA ILE A 518 -9.83 -10.73 -10.51
C ILE A 518 -9.12 -10.50 -9.18
N LEU A 519 -9.22 -11.49 -8.28
CA LEU A 519 -8.35 -11.63 -7.12
C LEU A 519 -7.55 -12.93 -7.27
N GLU A 520 -6.22 -12.84 -7.28
CA GLU A 520 -5.34 -14.01 -7.35
C GLU A 520 -4.52 -14.16 -6.07
N VAL A 521 -4.47 -15.37 -5.52
CA VAL A 521 -3.61 -15.72 -4.39
C VAL A 521 -2.37 -16.44 -4.92
N THR A 522 -1.21 -15.81 -4.77
CA THR A 522 0.04 -16.22 -5.46
C THR A 522 0.98 -17.07 -4.60
N GLY A 523 0.74 -17.13 -3.29
CA GLY A 523 1.54 -17.81 -2.29
C GLY A 523 0.79 -18.92 -1.54
N ALA A 524 1.49 -19.58 -0.62
CA ALA A 524 0.95 -20.70 0.14
C ALA A 524 0.17 -20.23 1.38
N SER A 525 -1.10 -20.63 1.49
CA SER A 525 -2.00 -20.27 2.60
C SER A 525 -2.05 -21.35 3.68
N GLY A 526 -0.90 -21.90 4.08
CA GLY A 526 -0.83 -23.07 4.97
C GLY A 526 -1.40 -22.87 6.38
N SER A 527 -1.60 -21.62 6.80
CA SER A 527 -2.19 -21.22 8.08
C SER A 527 -3.67 -20.80 7.95
N PHE A 528 -4.28 -20.97 6.77
CA PHE A 528 -5.68 -20.67 6.55
C PHE A 528 -6.57 -21.87 6.91
N GLY A 529 -7.50 -21.65 7.85
CA GLY A 529 -8.40 -22.66 8.41
C GLY A 529 -9.88 -22.44 8.13
N GLY A 530 -10.27 -21.34 7.48
CA GLY A 530 -11.67 -20.99 7.23
C GLY A 530 -12.18 -21.34 5.84
N ASN A 531 -13.38 -20.88 5.49
CA ASN A 531 -13.97 -21.16 4.17
C ASN A 531 -13.60 -20.11 3.12
N VAL A 532 -13.47 -20.54 1.87
CA VAL A 532 -13.42 -19.63 0.71
C VAL A 532 -14.80 -19.53 0.10
N ILE A 533 -15.33 -18.31 0.00
CA ILE A 533 -16.63 -17.98 -0.60
C ILE A 533 -16.37 -17.20 -1.89
N LEU A 534 -16.86 -17.72 -3.02
CA LEU A 534 -16.78 -17.08 -4.32
C LEU A 534 -18.17 -16.58 -4.74
N ASP A 535 -18.36 -15.26 -4.67
CA ASP A 535 -19.62 -14.55 -4.96
C ASP A 535 -19.44 -13.46 -6.03
N GLY A 536 -18.62 -13.74 -7.04
CA GLY A 536 -18.43 -12.85 -8.18
C GLY A 536 -17.00 -12.82 -8.73
N GLY A 537 -16.92 -12.54 -10.02
CA GLY A 537 -15.66 -12.36 -10.75
C GLY A 537 -14.82 -13.63 -10.75
N THR A 538 -13.50 -13.45 -10.80
CA THR A 538 -12.55 -14.57 -10.84
C THR A 538 -11.72 -14.63 -9.58
N LEU A 539 -11.60 -15.84 -9.04
CA LEU A 539 -10.60 -16.21 -8.04
C LEU A 539 -9.47 -16.97 -8.74
N GLY A 540 -8.30 -16.35 -8.80
CA GLY A 540 -7.07 -16.96 -9.31
C GLY A 540 -6.36 -17.77 -8.24
N VAL A 541 -5.96 -18.99 -8.58
CA VAL A 541 -5.05 -19.81 -7.76
C VAL A 541 -3.66 -19.82 -8.40
N GLY A 542 -2.80 -18.92 -7.91
CA GLY A 542 -1.41 -18.75 -8.32
C GLY A 542 -0.43 -19.69 -7.62
N HIS A 543 -0.91 -20.52 -6.68
CA HIS A 543 -0.10 -21.49 -5.94
C HIS A 543 -0.90 -22.78 -5.66
N ALA A 544 -0.19 -23.92 -5.55
CA ALA A 544 -0.82 -25.23 -5.33
C ALA A 544 -1.63 -25.31 -4.02
N ASN A 545 -1.17 -24.56 -3.00
CA ASN A 545 -1.82 -24.41 -1.70
C ASN A 545 -2.39 -22.99 -1.48
N ALA A 546 -2.86 -22.35 -2.54
CA ALA A 546 -3.42 -20.99 -2.48
C ALA A 546 -4.61 -20.87 -1.51
N LEU A 547 -5.42 -21.94 -1.36
CA LEU A 547 -6.59 -21.97 -0.48
C LEU A 547 -6.36 -22.79 0.80
N GLY A 548 -5.11 -23.06 1.16
CA GLY A 548 -4.77 -23.75 2.42
C GLY A 548 -5.23 -25.21 2.53
N GLY A 549 -5.60 -25.85 1.41
CA GLY A 549 -6.20 -27.18 1.40
C GLY A 549 -7.69 -27.19 1.68
N GLN A 550 -8.31 -26.03 1.87
CA GLN A 550 -9.73 -25.90 2.21
C GLN A 550 -10.65 -26.05 0.99
N GLY A 551 -10.15 -25.68 -0.19
CA GLY A 551 -10.95 -25.65 -1.41
C GLY A 551 -12.16 -24.72 -1.31
N ILE A 552 -13.24 -25.06 -2.01
CA ILE A 552 -14.51 -24.33 -1.95
C ILE A 552 -15.64 -25.31 -1.63
N GLY A 553 -16.17 -25.24 -0.41
CA GLY A 553 -17.24 -26.10 0.09
C GLY A 553 -18.63 -25.79 -0.47
N SER A 554 -19.61 -26.65 -0.14
CA SER A 554 -21.02 -26.44 -0.50
C SER A 554 -21.55 -25.10 0.03
N ASN A 555 -22.40 -24.44 -0.76
CA ASN A 555 -22.95 -23.10 -0.56
C ASN A 555 -21.91 -21.95 -0.63
N ASN A 556 -20.63 -22.26 -0.80
CA ASN A 556 -19.58 -21.24 -0.85
C ASN A 556 -19.18 -20.87 -2.28
N PHE A 557 -19.35 -21.76 -3.27
CA PHE A 557 -19.28 -21.38 -4.68
C PHE A 557 -20.66 -20.88 -5.15
N LYS A 558 -20.93 -19.58 -4.94
CA LYS A 558 -22.22 -18.98 -5.31
C LYS A 558 -22.29 -18.65 -6.80
N LYS A 559 -21.26 -17.98 -7.31
CA LYS A 559 -21.09 -17.58 -8.72
C LYS A 559 -19.68 -17.05 -9.00
N GLY A 560 -19.17 -17.23 -10.21
CA GLY A 560 -17.83 -16.76 -10.63
C GLY A 560 -16.99 -17.83 -11.32
N LYS A 561 -15.71 -17.53 -11.55
CA LYS A 561 -14.71 -18.44 -12.12
C LYS A 561 -13.62 -18.75 -11.10
N LEU A 562 -13.26 -20.03 -11.00
CA LEU A 562 -12.01 -20.48 -10.39
C LEU A 562 -10.97 -20.66 -11.50
N SER A 563 -9.91 -19.85 -11.50
CA SER A 563 -8.88 -19.87 -12.55
C SER A 563 -7.55 -20.37 -12.00
N VAL A 564 -6.99 -21.44 -12.58
CA VAL A 564 -5.70 -21.99 -12.17
C VAL A 564 -4.58 -21.38 -12.99
N ALA A 565 -3.62 -20.73 -12.34
CA ALA A 565 -2.51 -20.06 -13.03
C ALA A 565 -1.57 -21.06 -13.73
N SER A 566 -0.84 -20.57 -14.74
CA SER A 566 0.14 -21.37 -15.49
C SER A 566 1.19 -21.98 -14.58
N GLY A 567 1.55 -23.25 -14.83
CA GLY A 567 2.53 -23.99 -14.03
C GLY A 567 2.04 -24.44 -12.65
N VAL A 568 0.83 -24.06 -12.23
CA VAL A 568 0.24 -24.47 -10.95
C VAL A 568 -0.55 -25.77 -11.10
N THR A 569 -0.39 -26.66 -10.12
CA THR A 569 -1.26 -27.84 -9.95
C THR A 569 -2.10 -27.65 -8.70
N PHE A 570 -3.39 -27.39 -8.88
CA PHE A 570 -4.37 -27.19 -7.81
C PHE A 570 -5.13 -28.48 -7.54
N ALA A 571 -5.18 -28.92 -6.28
CA ALA A 571 -5.74 -30.22 -5.90
C ALA A 571 -6.96 -30.14 -4.97
N ASP A 572 -7.30 -28.96 -4.45
CA ASP A 572 -8.36 -28.87 -3.44
C ASP A 572 -9.75 -29.16 -4.02
N ALA A 573 -10.64 -29.63 -3.15
CA ALA A 573 -12.00 -29.97 -3.52
C ALA A 573 -12.85 -28.72 -3.79
N VAL A 574 -13.69 -28.78 -4.81
CA VAL A 574 -14.58 -27.67 -5.19
C VAL A 574 -15.99 -28.21 -5.31
N ASN A 575 -16.97 -27.51 -4.74
CA ASN A 575 -18.36 -27.93 -4.71
C ASN A 575 -19.29 -26.76 -5.04
N THR A 576 -20.18 -26.97 -6.01
CA THR A 576 -21.11 -25.95 -6.50
C THR A 576 -22.54 -26.16 -6.00
N THR A 577 -22.78 -27.13 -5.11
CA THR A 577 -24.08 -27.31 -4.44
C THR A 577 -24.49 -26.00 -3.77
N GLY A 578 -25.67 -25.48 -4.10
CA GLY A 578 -26.15 -24.19 -3.58
C GLY A 578 -25.74 -22.96 -4.41
N ALA A 579 -25.11 -23.15 -5.57
CA ALA A 579 -24.81 -22.07 -6.49
C ALA A 579 -26.07 -21.29 -6.90
N SER A 580 -26.01 -19.97 -6.77
CA SER A 580 -27.10 -19.04 -7.12
C SER A 580 -26.93 -18.44 -8.53
N GLY A 581 -25.79 -18.65 -9.16
CA GLY A 581 -25.44 -18.12 -10.47
C GLY A 581 -24.50 -19.05 -11.22
N LYS A 582 -23.79 -18.51 -12.22
CA LYS A 582 -22.86 -19.29 -13.05
C LYS A 582 -21.62 -19.69 -12.27
N THR A 583 -21.23 -20.96 -12.35
CA THR A 583 -19.96 -21.45 -11.80
C THR A 583 -19.07 -21.94 -12.93
N MET A 584 -17.85 -21.41 -12.98
CA MET A 584 -16.90 -21.67 -14.05
C MET A 584 -15.58 -22.17 -13.48
N ILE A 585 -14.87 -23.00 -14.25
CA ILE A 585 -13.49 -23.38 -13.97
C ILE A 585 -12.63 -23.19 -15.22
N GLY A 586 -11.37 -22.82 -15.02
CA GLY A 586 -10.49 -22.48 -16.12
C GLY A 586 -9.05 -22.19 -15.73
N GLY A 587 -8.37 -21.43 -16.58
CA GLY A 587 -6.99 -21.00 -16.38
C GLY A 587 -6.01 -21.65 -17.35
N ALA A 588 -4.71 -21.50 -17.08
CA ALA A 588 -3.63 -22.09 -17.87
C ALA A 588 -2.86 -23.20 -17.10
N GLY A 589 -3.36 -23.57 -15.92
CA GLY A 589 -2.74 -24.57 -15.04
C GLY A 589 -3.38 -25.95 -15.10
N THR A 590 -3.17 -26.74 -14.05
CA THR A 590 -3.70 -28.08 -13.88
C THR A 590 -4.63 -28.17 -12.67
N TYR A 591 -5.86 -28.65 -12.88
CA TYR A 591 -6.76 -29.08 -11.82
C TYR A 591 -6.65 -30.59 -11.60
N ASN A 592 -6.10 -31.01 -10.46
CA ASN A 592 -5.79 -32.41 -10.18
C ASN A 592 -7.02 -33.26 -9.77
N ASN A 593 -8.22 -32.83 -10.16
CA ASN A 593 -9.48 -33.56 -9.96
C ASN A 593 -10.22 -33.72 -11.31
N ALA A 594 -11.13 -34.68 -11.36
CA ALA A 594 -12.01 -34.84 -12.51
C ALA A 594 -13.08 -33.75 -12.51
N ILE A 595 -13.25 -33.08 -13.65
CA ILE A 595 -14.29 -32.08 -13.87
C ILE A 595 -15.57 -32.77 -14.31
N VAL A 596 -16.70 -32.37 -13.73
CA VAL A 596 -18.05 -32.67 -14.23
C VAL A 596 -18.62 -31.39 -14.83
N LEU A 597 -18.85 -31.36 -16.13
CA LEU A 597 -19.44 -30.22 -16.84
C LEU A 597 -20.92 -30.51 -17.05
N ASP A 598 -21.78 -29.78 -16.34
CA ASP A 598 -23.21 -30.09 -16.17
C ASP A 598 -24.04 -28.83 -15.85
N ASP A 599 -25.35 -28.83 -16.15
CA ASP A 599 -26.29 -27.79 -15.69
C ASP A 599 -26.73 -27.98 -14.24
N ALA A 600 -26.55 -29.19 -13.68
CA ALA A 600 -26.73 -29.48 -12.28
C ALA A 600 -25.55 -29.02 -11.42
N ALA A 601 -25.82 -28.76 -10.14
CA ALA A 601 -24.80 -28.45 -9.13
C ALA A 601 -24.29 -29.72 -8.44
N GLY A 602 -23.03 -29.73 -7.99
CA GLY A 602 -22.44 -30.89 -7.34
C GLY A 602 -20.96 -30.77 -6.99
N ALA A 603 -20.37 -31.88 -6.54
CA ALA A 603 -18.93 -31.97 -6.29
C ALA A 603 -18.16 -31.97 -7.61
N HIS A 604 -17.15 -31.11 -7.71
CA HIS A 604 -16.36 -30.86 -8.92
C HIS A 604 -17.19 -30.60 -10.17
N THR A 605 -18.43 -30.11 -9.97
CA THR A 605 -19.39 -29.88 -11.03
C THR A 605 -19.40 -28.40 -11.37
N PHE A 606 -19.26 -28.05 -12.64
CA PHE A 606 -19.24 -26.68 -13.11
C PHE A 606 -20.22 -26.55 -14.27
N HIS A 607 -20.82 -25.37 -14.40
CA HIS A 607 -21.72 -25.08 -15.50
C HIS A 607 -20.93 -24.76 -16.78
N GLU A 608 -19.82 -24.04 -16.63
CA GLU A 608 -18.98 -23.67 -17.76
C GLU A 608 -17.51 -24.04 -17.53
N LEU A 609 -16.84 -24.49 -18.60
CA LEU A 609 -15.40 -24.71 -18.67
C LEU A 609 -14.81 -23.66 -19.60
N ASP A 610 -13.80 -22.96 -19.12
CA ASP A 610 -13.27 -21.76 -19.76
C ASP A 610 -11.73 -21.75 -19.67
N PRO A 611 -11.03 -22.47 -20.58
CA PRO A 611 -9.57 -22.45 -20.61
C PRO A 611 -9.03 -21.02 -20.72
N GLY A 612 -7.82 -20.80 -20.22
CA GLY A 612 -7.21 -19.48 -20.18
C GLY A 612 -7.70 -18.59 -19.02
N MET A 613 -7.07 -17.43 -18.88
CA MET A 613 -7.04 -16.66 -17.62
C MET A 613 -8.01 -15.46 -17.61
N ALA A 614 -8.85 -15.29 -18.63
CA ALA A 614 -9.84 -14.21 -18.65
C ALA A 614 -10.80 -14.24 -17.46
N ALA A 615 -11.30 -13.05 -17.09
CA ALA A 615 -12.26 -12.95 -16.00
C ALA A 615 -13.71 -13.13 -16.43
N SER A 616 -14.49 -13.68 -15.50
CA SER A 616 -15.90 -13.99 -15.76
C SER A 616 -16.81 -12.78 -15.52
N VAL A 617 -17.75 -12.54 -16.44
CA VAL A 617 -18.81 -11.53 -16.32
C VAL A 617 -20.20 -12.16 -16.42
N SER A 618 -21.26 -11.36 -16.22
CA SER A 618 -22.66 -11.77 -16.45
C SER A 618 -23.08 -13.01 -15.62
N LEU A 619 -22.67 -13.03 -14.35
CA LEU A 619 -22.76 -14.19 -13.47
C LEU A 619 -24.15 -14.44 -12.85
N SER A 620 -25.10 -13.52 -13.07
CA SER A 620 -26.40 -13.48 -12.39
C SER A 620 -27.44 -14.46 -12.92
N ASN A 621 -27.26 -15.02 -14.11
CA ASN A 621 -28.17 -15.99 -14.70
C ASN A 621 -27.38 -17.15 -15.31
N GLN A 622 -27.67 -18.38 -14.88
CA GLN A 622 -27.00 -19.58 -15.41
C GLN A 622 -27.15 -19.71 -16.93
N ASN A 623 -28.26 -19.26 -17.50
CA ASN A 623 -28.56 -19.39 -18.92
C ASN A 623 -28.11 -18.19 -19.78
N SER A 624 -27.45 -17.17 -19.24
CA SER A 624 -27.02 -16.03 -20.07
C SER A 624 -25.98 -16.51 -21.09
N GLY A 625 -26.15 -16.19 -22.38
CA GLY A 625 -25.23 -16.61 -23.45
C GLY A 625 -23.94 -15.78 -23.53
N TYR A 626 -23.76 -14.80 -22.64
CA TYR A 626 -22.77 -13.74 -22.81
C TYR A 626 -21.61 -13.87 -21.83
N GLN A 627 -20.41 -14.01 -22.37
CA GLN A 627 -19.15 -13.75 -21.68
C GLN A 627 -18.43 -12.56 -22.35
N VAL A 628 -17.60 -11.84 -21.59
CA VAL A 628 -16.77 -10.73 -22.07
C VAL A 628 -15.33 -11.14 -21.90
N VAL A 629 -14.61 -11.06 -23.01
CA VAL A 629 -13.16 -11.18 -23.10
C VAL A 629 -12.59 -9.89 -22.51
N GLN A 630 -11.86 -9.97 -21.40
CA GLN A 630 -11.44 -8.79 -20.62
C GLN A 630 -10.06 -8.23 -21.01
N ASN A 631 -9.14 -9.08 -21.47
CA ASN A 631 -7.82 -8.67 -21.93
C ASN A 631 -7.34 -9.61 -23.05
N PRO A 632 -7.04 -9.10 -24.27
CA PRO A 632 -6.57 -9.91 -25.39
C PRO A 632 -5.31 -10.75 -25.12
N GLU A 633 -4.47 -10.34 -24.16
CA GLU A 633 -3.12 -10.91 -23.97
C GLU A 633 -3.10 -12.21 -23.15
N ASN A 634 -4.07 -12.40 -22.24
CA ASN A 634 -4.10 -13.55 -21.29
C ASN A 634 -5.41 -14.35 -21.31
N THR A 635 -6.29 -14.05 -22.26
CA THR A 635 -7.60 -14.69 -22.37
C THR A 635 -7.46 -16.15 -22.82
N ILE A 636 -6.63 -16.41 -23.84
CA ILE A 636 -6.37 -17.75 -24.37
C ILE A 636 -5.39 -18.52 -23.47
N GLY A 637 -5.64 -19.82 -23.28
CA GLY A 637 -4.66 -20.68 -22.62
C GLY A 637 -4.86 -22.18 -22.80
N SER A 638 -3.97 -22.95 -22.15
CA SER A 638 -4.03 -24.40 -22.08
C SER A 638 -4.36 -24.87 -20.67
N PHE A 639 -5.55 -25.41 -20.46
CA PHE A 639 -6.01 -25.89 -19.15
C PHE A 639 -6.00 -27.41 -19.08
N THR A 640 -5.56 -27.98 -17.96
CA THR A 640 -5.50 -29.44 -17.78
C THR A 640 -6.34 -29.89 -16.58
N ALA A 641 -7.07 -31.00 -16.71
CA ALA A 641 -7.76 -31.66 -15.60
C ALA A 641 -7.36 -33.14 -15.45
N ALA A 642 -7.59 -33.73 -14.28
CA ALA A 642 -7.35 -35.16 -14.08
C ALA A 642 -8.38 -36.05 -14.81
N GLY A 643 -9.51 -35.49 -15.26
CA GLY A 643 -10.54 -36.18 -16.02
C GLY A 643 -11.69 -35.24 -16.42
N LEU A 644 -12.56 -35.69 -17.32
CA LEU A 644 -13.74 -34.94 -17.74
C LEU A 644 -14.95 -35.86 -17.88
N THR A 645 -16.06 -35.49 -17.22
CA THR A 645 -17.41 -35.95 -17.53
C THR A 645 -18.17 -34.77 -18.12
N TRP A 646 -18.64 -34.86 -19.36
CA TRP A 646 -19.39 -33.79 -20.01
C TRP A 646 -20.81 -34.23 -20.32
N ASN A 647 -21.74 -33.75 -19.50
CA ASN A 647 -23.17 -34.03 -19.55
C ASN A 647 -23.90 -33.04 -20.45
N ALA A 648 -25.20 -33.30 -20.69
CA ALA A 648 -26.06 -32.35 -21.38
C ALA A 648 -26.17 -31.04 -20.58
N GLY A 649 -26.27 -29.90 -21.27
CA GLY A 649 -26.42 -28.59 -20.62
C GLY A 649 -25.10 -27.90 -20.25
N GLY A 650 -24.05 -28.64 -19.90
CA GLY A 650 -22.72 -28.10 -19.62
C GLY A 650 -22.06 -27.43 -20.84
N ILE A 651 -21.39 -26.30 -20.61
CA ILE A 651 -20.91 -25.38 -21.67
C ILE A 651 -19.38 -25.34 -21.72
N PHE A 652 -18.80 -25.54 -22.89
CA PHE A 652 -17.39 -25.27 -23.15
C PHE A 652 -17.24 -23.91 -23.86
N ASN A 653 -16.60 -22.95 -23.21
CA ASN A 653 -16.23 -21.69 -23.84
C ASN A 653 -14.90 -21.87 -24.54
N TRP A 654 -14.84 -21.44 -25.79
CA TRP A 654 -13.66 -21.58 -26.63
C TRP A 654 -13.32 -20.23 -27.27
N GLU A 655 -12.15 -19.71 -26.93
CA GLU A 655 -11.66 -18.43 -27.41
C GLU A 655 -10.65 -18.61 -28.55
N ILE A 656 -10.68 -17.70 -29.52
CA ILE A 656 -9.79 -17.68 -30.68
C ILE A 656 -9.45 -16.23 -31.09
N LYS A 657 -8.17 -15.98 -31.37
CA LYS A 657 -7.64 -14.67 -31.76
C LYS A 657 -7.81 -14.34 -33.23
N ASP A 658 -7.46 -15.28 -34.08
CA ASP A 658 -7.51 -15.13 -35.53
C ASP A 658 -7.44 -16.51 -36.19
N PHE A 659 -7.44 -16.54 -37.51
CA PHE A 659 -7.29 -17.75 -38.31
C PHE A 659 -5.85 -17.91 -38.84
N ASP A 660 -4.88 -17.07 -38.46
CA ASP A 660 -3.52 -17.11 -38.99
C ASP A 660 -2.77 -18.36 -38.47
N ASP A 661 -2.13 -19.11 -39.37
CA ASP A 661 -1.46 -20.39 -39.10
C ASP A 661 0.01 -20.41 -39.48
N SER A 662 0.69 -19.26 -39.41
CA SER A 662 2.15 -19.25 -39.59
C SER A 662 2.88 -20.32 -38.72
N ASP A 663 2.26 -20.83 -37.64
CA ASP A 663 2.61 -22.11 -36.98
C ASP A 663 1.38 -22.99 -36.58
N GLN A 664 1.26 -24.21 -37.12
CA GLN A 664 0.15 -25.16 -36.83
C GLN A 664 0.10 -25.74 -35.39
N ASN A 665 0.95 -25.26 -34.48
CA ASN A 665 1.08 -25.74 -33.09
C ASN A 665 0.68 -24.71 -32.04
N GLN A 666 -0.21 -23.78 -32.39
CA GLN A 666 -0.59 -22.65 -31.52
C GLN A 666 -1.83 -22.91 -30.64
N ALA A 667 -2.23 -24.18 -30.46
CA ALA A 667 -3.27 -24.53 -29.50
C ALA A 667 -2.80 -24.22 -28.06
N GLY A 668 -3.59 -23.45 -27.33
CA GLY A 668 -3.24 -22.85 -26.04
C GLY A 668 -2.50 -21.51 -26.14
N THR A 669 -2.33 -20.95 -27.34
CA THR A 669 -1.67 -19.66 -27.57
C THR A 669 -2.49 -18.74 -28.49
N ASN A 670 -2.98 -19.25 -29.63
CA ASN A 670 -3.87 -18.50 -30.55
C ASN A 670 -5.35 -18.87 -30.40
N TRP A 671 -5.62 -20.01 -29.79
CA TRP A 671 -6.95 -20.44 -29.37
C TRP A 671 -6.86 -21.37 -28.17
N ASP A 672 -7.96 -21.56 -27.46
CA ASP A 672 -7.97 -22.37 -26.24
C ASP A 672 -7.73 -23.85 -26.47
N LEU A 673 -7.03 -24.47 -25.51
CA LEU A 673 -6.82 -25.91 -25.45
C LEU A 673 -7.20 -26.45 -24.07
N PHE A 674 -8.05 -27.47 -24.05
CA PHE A 674 -8.31 -28.27 -22.86
C PHE A 674 -7.69 -29.65 -22.95
N ASN A 675 -7.06 -30.10 -21.86
CA ASN A 675 -6.46 -31.42 -21.76
C ASN A 675 -7.05 -32.17 -20.56
N PHE A 676 -7.28 -33.46 -20.68
CA PHE A 676 -7.53 -34.31 -19.52
C PHE A 676 -6.72 -35.60 -19.59
N THR A 677 -6.04 -35.92 -18.49
CA THR A 677 -4.94 -36.91 -18.46
C THR A 677 -5.35 -38.25 -17.84
N GLY A 678 -6.54 -38.34 -17.24
CA GLY A 678 -7.04 -39.55 -16.59
C GLY A 678 -8.57 -39.61 -16.53
N GLY A 679 -9.09 -40.43 -15.62
CA GLY A 679 -10.53 -40.64 -15.43
C GLY A 679 -11.14 -41.67 -16.39
N THR A 680 -12.47 -41.78 -16.37
CA THR A 680 -13.21 -42.56 -17.37
C THR A 680 -13.12 -41.90 -18.72
N ALA A 681 -12.95 -42.70 -19.77
CA ALA A 681 -12.91 -42.20 -21.13
C ALA A 681 -14.20 -41.41 -21.45
N LEU A 682 -14.06 -40.24 -22.09
CA LEU A 682 -15.20 -39.38 -22.39
C LEU A 682 -16.18 -40.11 -23.34
N ASP A 683 -17.45 -40.21 -22.94
CA ASP A 683 -18.49 -40.86 -23.73
C ASP A 683 -19.01 -39.94 -24.85
N LEU A 684 -18.56 -40.17 -26.09
CA LEU A 684 -18.97 -39.33 -27.23
C LEU A 684 -20.42 -39.59 -27.69
N SER A 685 -21.13 -40.57 -27.11
CA SER A 685 -22.53 -40.84 -27.42
C SER A 685 -23.54 -39.93 -26.70
N VAL A 686 -23.10 -39.19 -25.67
CA VAL A 686 -23.96 -38.24 -24.95
C VAL A 686 -24.32 -37.06 -25.86
N THR A 687 -25.63 -36.77 -25.91
CA THR A 687 -26.22 -35.71 -26.73
C THR A 687 -26.44 -34.42 -25.94
N GLY A 688 -26.54 -33.27 -26.63
CA GLY A 688 -26.93 -31.99 -26.03
C GLY A 688 -25.82 -31.23 -25.29
N ARG A 689 -24.55 -31.45 -25.68
CA ARG A 689 -23.42 -30.65 -25.21
C ARG A 689 -23.39 -29.31 -25.90
N LYS A 690 -22.86 -28.28 -25.24
CA LYS A 690 -22.83 -26.92 -25.78
C LYS A 690 -21.41 -26.39 -25.89
N ILE A 691 -21.06 -25.83 -27.04
CA ILE A 691 -19.81 -25.10 -27.26
C ILE A 691 -20.17 -23.67 -27.61
N ARG A 692 -19.52 -22.70 -26.97
CA ARG A 692 -19.63 -21.28 -27.30
C ARG A 692 -18.32 -20.83 -27.92
N ILE A 693 -18.38 -20.24 -29.11
CA ILE A 693 -17.22 -19.70 -29.80
C ILE A 693 -17.13 -18.20 -29.55
N LEU A 694 -15.98 -17.78 -29.05
CA LEU A 694 -15.67 -16.40 -28.70
C LEU A 694 -14.47 -15.95 -29.55
N GLY A 695 -14.69 -14.93 -30.38
CA GLY A 695 -13.58 -14.25 -31.04
C GLY A 695 -12.99 -13.19 -30.12
N ILE A 696 -11.68 -12.98 -30.17
CA ILE A 696 -10.98 -11.91 -29.44
C ILE A 696 -10.29 -10.98 -30.45
N THR A 697 -10.25 -9.67 -30.17
CA THR A 697 -9.49 -8.70 -30.98
C THR A 697 -8.16 -8.36 -30.33
N PRO A 698 -7.06 -8.20 -31.08
CA PRO A 698 -5.74 -7.86 -30.52
C PRO A 698 -5.67 -6.47 -29.87
N THR A 699 -6.56 -5.55 -30.24
CA THR A 699 -6.67 -4.23 -29.63
C THR A 699 -7.72 -4.26 -28.53
N ALA A 700 -7.35 -3.78 -27.34
CA ALA A 700 -8.17 -3.77 -26.14
C ALA A 700 -9.57 -3.19 -26.42
N TYR A 701 -10.61 -4.00 -26.24
CA TYR A 701 -11.96 -3.47 -26.10
C TYR A 701 -12.10 -3.00 -24.65
N SER A 702 -12.14 -1.68 -24.44
CA SER A 702 -12.26 -1.10 -23.12
C SER A 702 -13.64 -1.39 -22.53
N GLY A 703 -13.66 -2.22 -21.47
CA GLY A 703 -14.62 -2.18 -20.37
C GLY A 703 -16.11 -2.18 -20.76
N GLY A 704 -16.69 -3.36 -20.94
CA GLY A 704 -18.14 -3.52 -20.90
C GLY A 704 -18.58 -4.94 -21.25
N ALA A 705 -19.72 -5.38 -20.71
CA ALA A 705 -20.57 -6.34 -21.40
C ALA A 705 -20.60 -5.96 -22.89
N VAL A 706 -20.33 -6.90 -23.80
CA VAL A 706 -20.50 -6.64 -25.23
C VAL A 706 -21.97 -6.23 -25.41
N ASP A 707 -22.24 -4.93 -25.43
CA ASP A 707 -23.55 -4.40 -25.78
C ASP A 707 -23.69 -4.67 -27.28
N PRO A 708 -24.67 -5.48 -27.71
CA PRO A 708 -24.88 -5.78 -29.12
C PRO A 708 -25.26 -4.56 -29.97
N ARG A 709 -25.22 -3.33 -29.43
CA ARG A 709 -25.70 -2.09 -30.06
C ARG A 709 -24.67 -0.99 -30.25
N HIS A 710 -23.39 -1.17 -29.90
CA HIS A 710 -22.38 -0.16 -30.22
C HIS A 710 -21.73 -0.40 -31.59
N GLY A 711 -22.43 0.05 -32.64
CA GLY A 711 -21.71 0.65 -33.76
C GLY A 711 -21.01 1.90 -33.21
N THR A 712 -19.69 1.96 -33.30
CA THR A 712 -18.98 3.22 -33.11
C THR A 712 -19.61 4.25 -34.05
N ALA A 713 -19.92 5.43 -33.50
CA ALA A 713 -20.61 6.50 -34.20
C ALA A 713 -19.79 7.10 -35.36
N ASP A 714 -18.56 6.62 -35.58
CA ASP A 714 -17.67 7.08 -36.63
C ASP A 714 -17.44 5.99 -37.69
N GLY A 715 -18.46 5.79 -38.54
CA GLY A 715 -18.32 5.77 -40.00
C GLY A 715 -17.36 4.81 -40.73
N GLU A 716 -16.54 4.00 -40.07
CA GLU A 716 -15.61 3.07 -40.72
C GLU A 716 -15.96 1.62 -40.37
N MET A 717 -16.72 0.98 -41.26
CA MET A 717 -16.99 -0.45 -41.26
C MET A 717 -15.74 -1.25 -41.67
N GLY A 718 -14.69 -1.23 -40.85
CA GLY A 718 -13.53 -2.11 -41.01
C GLY A 718 -13.83 -3.50 -40.45
N ILE A 719 -13.78 -4.54 -41.29
CA ILE A 719 -13.56 -5.91 -40.80
C ILE A 719 -12.18 -5.88 -40.12
N PRO A 720 -11.96 -6.45 -38.93
CA PRO A 720 -10.61 -6.54 -38.39
C PRO A 720 -9.73 -7.25 -39.44
N GLU A 721 -8.68 -6.60 -39.92
CA GLU A 721 -7.93 -6.98 -41.15
C GLU A 721 -7.28 -8.39 -41.12
N ASN A 722 -7.43 -9.15 -40.02
CA ASN A 722 -6.69 -10.38 -39.73
C ASN A 722 -7.52 -11.68 -39.77
N TRP A 723 -8.82 -11.66 -40.06
CA TRP A 723 -9.63 -12.90 -40.12
C TRP A 723 -9.69 -13.48 -41.55
N ASP A 724 -8.84 -14.46 -41.83
CA ASP A 724 -8.89 -15.26 -43.09
C ASP A 724 -9.85 -16.44 -42.95
N PHE A 725 -11.12 -16.26 -43.33
CA PHE A 725 -12.18 -17.26 -43.24
C PHE A 725 -12.03 -18.42 -44.24
N THR A 726 -10.92 -19.14 -44.18
CA THR A 726 -10.66 -20.36 -44.93
C THR A 726 -11.04 -21.59 -44.11
N ALA A 727 -11.43 -22.67 -44.80
CA ALA A 727 -11.81 -23.91 -44.11
C ALA A 727 -10.61 -24.48 -43.33
N ARG A 728 -10.75 -24.65 -42.01
CA ARG A 728 -9.66 -24.96 -41.08
C ARG A 728 -10.14 -25.84 -39.92
N GLU A 729 -9.21 -26.51 -39.25
CA GLU A 729 -9.47 -27.35 -38.07
C GLU A 729 -8.65 -26.87 -36.88
N PHE A 730 -9.31 -26.63 -35.75
CA PHE A 730 -8.71 -26.14 -34.52
C PHE A 730 -8.82 -27.19 -33.43
N LYS A 731 -7.68 -27.73 -32.98
CA LYS A 731 -7.65 -28.69 -31.89
C LYS A 731 -7.96 -27.96 -30.58
N PHE A 732 -9.10 -28.27 -29.96
CA PHE A 732 -9.55 -27.61 -28.73
C PHE A 732 -9.56 -28.54 -27.52
N MET A 733 -9.55 -29.87 -27.71
CA MET A 733 -9.59 -30.83 -26.61
C MET A 733 -8.72 -32.05 -26.88
N THR A 734 -7.95 -32.49 -25.88
CA THR A 734 -7.14 -33.71 -25.91
C THR A 734 -7.41 -34.58 -24.69
N GLY A 735 -7.50 -35.89 -24.86
CA GLY A 735 -7.66 -36.82 -23.75
C GLY A 735 -8.02 -38.24 -24.18
N THR A 736 -8.55 -39.02 -23.24
CA THR A 736 -9.00 -40.39 -23.51
C THR A 736 -10.48 -40.41 -23.83
N PHE A 737 -10.83 -40.87 -25.04
CA PHE A 737 -12.22 -40.97 -25.50
C PHE A 737 -12.67 -42.43 -25.54
N SER A 738 -13.94 -42.65 -25.22
CA SER A 738 -14.52 -44.01 -25.23
C SER A 738 -14.58 -44.57 -26.65
N ASN A 739 -14.58 -45.90 -26.76
CA ASN A 739 -14.73 -46.59 -28.05
C ASN A 739 -16.19 -46.56 -28.57
N THR A 740 -17.12 -45.92 -27.85
CA THR A 740 -18.55 -45.77 -28.22
C THR A 740 -18.80 -44.52 -29.05
N ASP A 741 -17.84 -44.13 -29.88
CA ASP A 741 -18.01 -43.07 -30.87
C ASP A 741 -19.09 -43.49 -31.89
N PRO A 742 -20.26 -42.82 -31.92
CA PRO A 742 -21.36 -43.20 -32.80
C PRO A 742 -21.06 -42.98 -34.28
N LEU A 743 -20.02 -42.21 -34.61
CA LEU A 743 -19.63 -41.84 -35.98
C LEU A 743 -18.29 -42.44 -36.41
N GLY A 744 -17.51 -42.93 -35.44
CA GLY A 744 -16.18 -43.50 -35.64
C GLY A 744 -15.09 -42.45 -35.88
N ASN A 745 -13.84 -42.89 -35.75
CA ASN A 745 -12.68 -42.01 -35.85
C ASN A 745 -12.65 -41.22 -37.17
N GLY A 746 -12.56 -39.90 -37.08
CA GLY A 746 -12.56 -38.96 -38.20
C GLY A 746 -13.94 -38.42 -38.59
N GLY A 747 -15.02 -38.87 -37.93
CA GLY A 747 -16.40 -38.43 -38.17
C GLY A 747 -16.71 -37.01 -37.67
N TYR A 748 -17.72 -36.38 -38.28
CA TYR A 748 -18.22 -35.05 -37.89
C TYR A 748 -19.55 -35.18 -37.14
N PHE A 749 -19.58 -34.67 -35.91
CA PHE A 749 -20.79 -34.60 -35.12
C PHE A 749 -21.74 -33.53 -35.65
N ASP A 750 -23.04 -33.81 -35.55
CA ASP A 750 -24.10 -32.85 -35.82
C ASP A 750 -24.56 -32.13 -34.54
N SER A 751 -25.56 -31.25 -34.69
CA SER A 751 -26.13 -30.45 -33.59
C SER A 751 -26.87 -31.26 -32.53
N THR A 752 -27.13 -32.56 -32.76
CA THR A 752 -27.69 -33.45 -31.74
C THR A 752 -26.68 -33.70 -30.62
N TYR A 753 -25.39 -33.80 -30.98
CA TYR A 753 -24.31 -34.10 -30.04
C TYR A 753 -23.69 -32.83 -29.49
N PHE A 754 -23.36 -31.89 -30.38
CA PHE A 754 -22.75 -30.60 -30.03
C PHE A 754 -23.56 -29.45 -30.63
N ASP A 755 -24.25 -28.72 -29.77
CA ASP A 755 -24.88 -27.45 -30.08
C ASP A 755 -23.82 -26.34 -30.01
N ILE A 756 -23.51 -25.72 -31.14
CA ILE A 756 -22.44 -24.72 -31.25
C ILE A 756 -23.09 -23.33 -31.36
N ASP A 757 -22.90 -22.51 -30.32
CA ASP A 757 -23.28 -21.11 -30.31
C ASP A 757 -22.16 -20.25 -30.89
N THR A 758 -22.41 -19.68 -32.07
CA THR A 758 -21.49 -18.80 -32.79
C THR A 758 -21.90 -17.34 -32.70
N SER A 759 -22.94 -17.00 -31.94
CA SER A 759 -23.55 -15.67 -31.99
C SER A 759 -22.55 -14.55 -31.71
N GLN A 760 -21.75 -14.65 -30.64
CA GLN A 760 -20.74 -13.65 -30.28
C GLN A 760 -19.60 -13.58 -31.31
N PHE A 761 -19.06 -14.72 -31.72
CA PHE A 761 -18.05 -14.80 -32.77
C PHE A 761 -18.51 -14.10 -34.05
N SER A 762 -19.67 -14.48 -34.56
CA SER A 762 -20.18 -13.97 -35.81
C SER A 762 -20.53 -12.47 -35.73
N TRP A 763 -20.94 -11.96 -34.57
CA TRP A 763 -21.13 -10.50 -34.35
C TRP A 763 -19.81 -9.74 -34.41
N LEU A 764 -18.76 -10.26 -33.80
CA LEU A 764 -17.43 -9.65 -33.81
C LEU A 764 -16.82 -9.67 -35.22
N THR A 765 -16.86 -10.83 -35.87
CA THR A 765 -16.13 -11.10 -37.11
C THR A 765 -16.94 -10.76 -38.37
N ARG A 766 -18.25 -10.49 -38.20
CA ARG A 766 -19.25 -10.29 -39.26
C ARG A 766 -19.43 -11.48 -40.20
N ASP A 767 -18.96 -12.66 -39.81
CA ASP A 767 -19.18 -13.90 -40.54
C ASP A 767 -20.48 -14.59 -40.10
N TRP A 768 -21.53 -14.42 -40.91
CA TRP A 768 -22.85 -15.03 -40.67
C TRP A 768 -23.07 -16.36 -41.38
N ASN A 769 -22.16 -16.76 -42.25
CA ASN A 769 -22.37 -17.89 -43.16
C ASN A 769 -21.41 -19.06 -42.91
N GLY A 770 -20.38 -18.87 -42.09
CA GLY A 770 -19.51 -19.95 -41.65
C GLY A 770 -20.26 -21.04 -40.90
N VAL A 771 -19.88 -22.29 -41.17
CA VAL A 771 -20.44 -23.46 -40.47
C VAL A 771 -19.35 -24.09 -39.62
N TRP A 772 -19.65 -24.27 -38.33
CA TRP A 772 -18.79 -24.95 -37.37
C TRP A 772 -19.28 -26.37 -37.11
N LYS A 773 -18.34 -27.32 -36.97
CA LYS A 773 -18.62 -28.71 -36.60
C LYS A 773 -17.55 -29.25 -35.67
N VAL A 774 -17.89 -30.25 -34.87
CA VAL A 774 -16.90 -31.01 -34.08
C VAL A 774 -16.49 -32.26 -34.83
N ARG A 775 -15.18 -32.50 -34.93
CA ARG A 775 -14.60 -33.72 -35.49
C ARG A 775 -13.77 -34.43 -34.43
N HIS A 776 -13.98 -35.73 -34.26
CA HIS A 776 -13.13 -36.56 -33.41
C HIS A 776 -12.02 -37.20 -34.25
N ASN A 777 -10.78 -37.06 -33.82
CA ASN A 777 -9.64 -37.74 -34.44
C ASN A 777 -8.67 -38.24 -33.34
N SER A 778 -8.71 -39.54 -33.09
CA SER A 778 -7.80 -40.35 -32.27
C SER A 778 -7.13 -39.61 -31.12
N GLY A 779 -7.85 -39.42 -30.03
CA GLY A 779 -7.31 -38.81 -28.80
C GLY A 779 -7.46 -37.28 -28.73
N ALA A 780 -8.13 -36.67 -29.71
CA ALA A 780 -8.47 -35.25 -29.68
C ALA A 780 -9.81 -34.94 -30.39
N LEU A 781 -10.42 -33.81 -29.99
CA LEU A 781 -11.53 -33.17 -30.69
C LEU A 781 -11.06 -31.88 -31.36
N TYR A 782 -11.62 -31.62 -32.53
CA TYR A 782 -11.33 -30.48 -33.38
C TYR A 782 -12.61 -29.71 -33.67
N LEU A 783 -12.54 -28.38 -33.61
CA LEU A 783 -13.55 -27.49 -34.18
C LEU A 783 -13.17 -27.21 -35.62
N THR A 784 -14.02 -27.62 -36.56
CA THR A 784 -13.80 -27.42 -37.99
C THR A 784 -14.67 -26.27 -38.48
N TYR A 785 -14.04 -25.24 -39.01
CA TYR A 785 -14.70 -24.16 -39.75
C TYR A 785 -14.80 -24.53 -41.22
N MET A 786 -15.98 -24.33 -41.81
CA MET A 786 -16.21 -24.49 -43.24
C MET A 786 -16.82 -23.22 -43.80
N ALA A 787 -16.11 -22.57 -44.73
CA ALA A 787 -16.66 -21.44 -45.49
C ALA A 787 -17.75 -21.95 -46.44
N VAL A 788 -18.96 -21.37 -46.36
CA VAL A 788 -20.00 -21.62 -47.35
C VAL A 788 -19.68 -20.78 -48.59
N PRO A 789 -19.58 -21.39 -49.80
CA PRO A 789 -19.40 -20.61 -51.02
C PRO A 789 -20.54 -19.60 -51.16
N GLU A 790 -20.22 -18.35 -51.51
CA GLU A 790 -21.24 -17.31 -51.62
C GLU A 790 -22.41 -17.75 -52.54
N PRO A 791 -23.65 -17.32 -52.27
CA PRO A 791 -24.80 -17.62 -53.14
C PRO A 791 -24.55 -17.24 -54.60
N SER A 792 -23.73 -16.21 -54.84
CA SER A 792 -23.30 -15.75 -56.16
C SER A 792 -22.54 -16.83 -56.94
N THR A 793 -21.76 -17.68 -56.28
CA THR A 793 -20.99 -18.77 -56.89
C THR A 793 -21.92 -19.88 -57.36
N TYR A 794 -22.95 -20.20 -56.57
CA TYR A 794 -24.00 -21.13 -56.99
C TYR A 794 -24.80 -20.57 -58.18
N VAL A 795 -25.18 -19.30 -58.16
CA VAL A 795 -25.90 -18.66 -59.27
C VAL A 795 -25.01 -18.56 -60.52
N MET A 796 -23.70 -18.35 -60.37
CA MET A 796 -22.75 -18.31 -61.48
C MET A 796 -22.51 -19.70 -62.08
N VAL A 797 -22.38 -20.75 -61.26
CA VAL A 797 -22.26 -22.13 -61.74
C VAL A 797 -23.55 -22.60 -62.42
N VAL A 798 -24.72 -22.30 -61.84
CA VAL A 798 -26.02 -22.56 -62.46
C VAL A 798 -26.18 -21.75 -63.75
N GLY A 799 -25.77 -20.48 -63.76
CA GLY A 799 -25.77 -19.62 -64.95
C GLY A 799 -24.84 -20.12 -66.06
N ALA A 800 -23.66 -20.61 -65.71
CA ALA A 800 -22.69 -21.21 -66.64
C ALA A 800 -23.19 -22.53 -67.23
N LEU A 801 -23.98 -23.31 -66.50
CA LEU A 801 -24.67 -24.51 -67.01
C LEU A 801 -25.90 -24.15 -67.85
N PHE A 802 -26.60 -23.06 -67.53
CA PHE A 802 -27.77 -22.61 -68.30
C PHE A 802 -27.42 -22.01 -69.66
N LEU A 803 -26.28 -21.32 -69.79
CA LEU A 803 -25.83 -20.70 -71.04
C LEU A 803 -25.69 -21.67 -72.24
N PRO A 804 -25.06 -22.85 -72.12
CA PRO A 804 -25.01 -23.82 -73.21
C PRO A 804 -26.38 -24.45 -73.51
N VAL A 805 -27.21 -24.69 -72.49
CA VAL A 805 -28.59 -25.21 -72.65
C VAL A 805 -29.48 -24.19 -73.38
N TRP A 806 -29.39 -22.91 -73.01
CA TRP A 806 -30.12 -21.82 -73.65
C TRP A 806 -29.65 -21.60 -75.10
N ASN A 807 -28.35 -21.69 -75.37
CA ASN A 807 -27.81 -21.65 -76.73
C ASN A 807 -28.28 -22.84 -77.59
N PHE A 808 -28.44 -24.02 -77.01
CA PHE A 808 -29.04 -25.18 -77.68
C PHE A 808 -30.52 -24.94 -78.03
N PHE A 809 -31.32 -24.41 -77.10
CA PHE A 809 -32.71 -24.02 -77.37
C PHE A 809 -32.83 -22.92 -78.43
N ARG A 810 -31.94 -21.93 -78.43
CA ARG A 810 -31.90 -20.85 -79.42
C ARG A 810 -31.53 -21.38 -80.82
N ARG A 811 -30.54 -22.26 -80.93
CA ARG A 811 -30.18 -22.95 -82.19
C ARG A 811 -31.32 -23.82 -82.73
N ARG A 812 -32.07 -24.48 -81.85
CA ARG A 812 -33.23 -25.30 -82.25
C ARG A 812 -34.40 -24.44 -82.76
N ARG A 813 -34.60 -23.24 -82.19
CA ARG A 813 -35.58 -22.26 -82.69
C ARG A 813 -35.15 -21.59 -83.99
N SER A 814 -33.86 -21.36 -84.24
CA SER A 814 -33.39 -20.77 -85.49
C SER A 814 -33.46 -21.73 -86.67
N ARG A 815 -33.17 -23.02 -86.47
CA ARG A 815 -33.35 -24.06 -87.52
C ARG A 815 -34.82 -24.24 -87.93
N ARG A 816 -35.76 -23.96 -87.03
CA ARG A 816 -37.20 -24.04 -87.30
C ARG A 816 -37.75 -22.87 -88.12
N LYS A 817 -36.94 -21.80 -88.33
CA LYS A 817 -37.26 -20.66 -89.22
C LYS A 817 -36.63 -20.78 -90.60
N GLU A 818 -35.81 -21.81 -90.85
CA GLU A 818 -35.24 -22.11 -92.18
C GLU A 818 -36.00 -23.24 -92.89
N GLU A 819 -37.03 -23.83 -92.25
CA GLU A 819 -37.91 -24.88 -92.80
C GLU A 819 -39.38 -24.42 -92.98
N GLU A 820 -39.65 -23.11 -92.84
CA GLU A 820 -40.82 -22.41 -93.40
C GLU A 820 -40.35 -21.48 -94.51
#